data_AF-A0A1G2ZQN4-F1
#
_entry.id   AF-A0A1G2ZQN4-F1
#
_cell.length_a   1.000
_cell.length_b   1.000
_cell.length_c   1.000
_cell.angle_alpha   90.00
_cell.angle_beta   90.00
_cell.angle_gamma   90.00
#
_symmetry.space_group_name_H-M   'P 1'
#
loop_
_entity.id
_entity.type
_entity.pdbx_description
1 polymer ?
#
loop_
_entity_poly.entity_id
_entity_poly.type
_entity_poly.pdbx_seq_one_letter_code
_entity_poly.pdbx_strand_id
1 'polypeptide(L)'
;MRAGSLLLALLSLLALPTTLLAAPSNAADRVDLGIQHFQTGDYAAASKAFAEANAAEPDNKRIAFDRACAYAAQGNDASAIESFQKAALADDPVLAARCHYNLGCLDVDKAKRLFGENPEEAAPEVRTEGVDLLQTAIAHFRDAIAISEDDAVSEQDAVSEPDGDARHNLEAARLWIRRMEELWRQRDRAQQREKMDLVQYLGWLDAQQRGLRAQSKSLGAVPKSPKHRQAVYETETDQRHLAEEIGPLKAKIRTSLQTPAAGQPASPATAPQPRTASQPNVQKAAQMLGGLADNAGKAMLAAADLLAENAPTAAVGAQADVVEKLDQVYMVAVPYTNLVQHAIDTQQRLVGESAQAIEPAKRTESEAAQPDEPPQDKVTREETQDSAEKPPADLAESAWNEEFVTRWSEMILAKAEQGLRNMPPSQPAPQDVPEDVPEDAPQDEQPPTAPPAADTPKENSPQKPDPAQAASKQQEALRDAMQKAVELAPKVKTLTSEAAHHLKQQDAAQALPKQEEALKLLKEMLPKQPQQQDQQQDQQQNQDQKDQDKKDKQDKKDKQGKNQQDQKKDQEKKDQDKKDQDKKDQEKKDAEKDKNKDKDKGEKDKKDEKEKQQDKTDQQKQDQQKQQQAQQPREPRDVSKQQAETLLRKARQQQAERRKLEKILQMQLYRPGKVEKDW
;
A
#
# COMPACT_ATOMS: atom_id res chain seq x y z
N MET A 1 -13.40 11.00 -110.18
CA MET A 1 -14.58 10.74 -111.05
C MET A 1 -15.19 9.44 -110.56
N ARG A 2 -16.50 9.22 -110.39
CA ARG A 2 -17.72 10.07 -110.39
C ARG A 2 -18.46 9.72 -109.06
N ALA A 3 -19.18 10.57 -108.33
CA ALA A 3 -20.18 11.60 -108.67
C ALA A 3 -21.56 11.04 -109.08
N GLY A 4 -22.53 11.20 -108.15
CA GLY A 4 -23.98 10.99 -108.32
C GLY A 4 -24.51 9.57 -108.03
N SER A 5 -25.79 9.37 -107.70
CA SER A 5 -26.81 10.26 -107.09
C SER A 5 -28.13 9.48 -106.88
N LEU A 6 -28.85 9.78 -105.79
CA LEU A 6 -30.28 9.50 -105.50
C LEU A 6 -30.96 8.24 -106.08
N LEU A 7 -31.56 7.47 -105.17
CA LEU A 7 -33.02 7.29 -105.22
C LEU A 7 -33.60 7.23 -103.80
N LEU A 8 -34.75 7.87 -103.56
CA LEU A 8 -35.49 7.72 -102.31
C LEU A 8 -36.49 6.55 -102.41
N ALA A 9 -36.65 5.82 -101.31
CA ALA A 9 -37.86 5.09 -100.99
C ALA A 9 -38.16 5.28 -99.50
N LEU A 10 -39.33 5.83 -99.17
CA LEU A 10 -39.78 5.91 -97.77
C LEU A 10 -40.18 4.52 -97.28
N LEU A 11 -39.66 4.12 -96.11
CA LEU A 11 -40.29 3.08 -95.30
C LEU A 11 -39.99 3.31 -93.81
N SER A 12 -40.70 4.29 -93.24
CA SER A 12 -40.67 4.60 -91.81
C SER A 12 -41.54 3.62 -91.02
N LEU A 13 -40.94 2.64 -90.34
CA LEU A 13 -41.68 1.78 -89.41
C LEU A 13 -40.84 1.34 -88.19
N LEU A 14 -41.16 1.97 -87.05
CA LEU A 14 -40.87 1.61 -85.65
C LEU A 14 -39.42 1.42 -85.16
N ALA A 15 -39.23 1.78 -83.89
CA ALA A 15 -38.08 1.39 -83.06
C ALA A 15 -38.23 -0.08 -82.60
N LEU A 16 -37.24 -0.72 -81.96
CA LEU A 16 -36.81 -0.43 -80.59
C LEU A 16 -35.29 -0.62 -80.42
N PRO A 17 -34.60 0.20 -79.61
CA PRO A 17 -33.38 -0.25 -78.95
C PRO A 17 -33.76 -1.31 -77.90
N THR A 18 -33.12 -2.47 -77.92
CA THR A 18 -33.23 -3.46 -76.83
C THR A 18 -32.39 -3.01 -75.62
N THR A 19 -32.81 -1.94 -74.97
CA THR A 19 -32.45 -1.69 -73.58
C THR A 19 -33.02 -2.83 -72.75
N LEU A 20 -32.16 -3.77 -72.37
CA LEU A 20 -32.52 -4.78 -71.38
C LEU A 20 -32.80 -4.06 -70.06
N LEU A 21 -34.07 -3.82 -69.76
CA LEU A 21 -34.50 -3.53 -68.40
C LEU A 21 -34.21 -4.77 -67.56
N ALA A 22 -33.05 -4.79 -66.92
CA ALA A 22 -32.99 -5.41 -65.60
C ALA A 22 -34.06 -4.68 -64.77
N ALA A 23 -35.08 -5.42 -64.31
CA ALA A 23 -36.02 -4.87 -63.35
C ALA A 23 -35.23 -4.37 -62.14
N PRO A 24 -35.65 -3.28 -61.47
CA PRO A 24 -35.09 -2.92 -60.18
C PRO A 24 -35.34 -4.10 -59.23
N SER A 25 -34.29 -4.86 -58.94
CA SER A 25 -34.32 -5.96 -57.98
C SER A 25 -34.86 -5.42 -56.66
N ASN A 26 -35.93 -6.02 -56.16
CA ASN A 26 -36.58 -5.55 -54.95
C ASN A 26 -35.67 -5.74 -53.73
N ALA A 27 -35.95 -5.05 -52.62
CA ALA A 27 -35.17 -5.21 -51.39
C ALA A 27 -35.16 -6.68 -50.93
N ALA A 28 -36.30 -7.38 -51.05
CA ALA A 28 -36.43 -8.81 -50.78
C ALA A 28 -35.45 -9.68 -51.61
N ASP A 29 -35.35 -9.48 -52.93
CA ASP A 29 -34.43 -10.23 -53.80
C ASP A 29 -32.96 -10.09 -53.35
N ARG A 30 -32.63 -8.92 -52.76
CA ARG A 30 -31.29 -8.60 -52.24
C ARG A 30 -31.05 -9.13 -50.83
N VAL A 31 -32.09 -9.23 -50.00
CA VAL A 31 -32.06 -9.96 -48.71
C VAL A 31 -31.83 -11.45 -48.97
N ASP A 32 -32.63 -12.09 -49.83
CA ASP A 32 -32.47 -13.52 -50.17
C ASP A 32 -31.07 -13.84 -50.71
N LEU A 33 -30.53 -12.99 -51.58
CA LEU A 33 -29.16 -13.10 -52.09
C LEU A 33 -28.12 -12.92 -50.97
N GLY A 34 -28.34 -11.99 -50.04
CA GLY A 34 -27.48 -11.79 -48.88
C GLY A 34 -27.46 -12.99 -47.93
N ILE A 35 -28.64 -13.57 -47.68
CA ILE A 35 -28.83 -14.79 -46.90
C ILE A 35 -28.08 -15.96 -47.54
N GLN A 36 -28.19 -16.17 -48.85
CA GLN A 36 -27.47 -17.23 -49.58
C GLN A 36 -25.94 -17.05 -49.51
N HIS A 37 -25.44 -15.83 -49.66
CA HIS A 37 -24.01 -15.53 -49.49
C HIS A 37 -23.56 -15.77 -48.04
N PHE A 38 -24.36 -15.42 -47.03
CA PHE A 38 -24.04 -15.69 -45.63
C PHE A 38 -23.99 -17.19 -45.34
N GLN A 39 -24.99 -17.96 -45.81
CA GLN A 39 -25.06 -19.41 -45.63
C GLN A 39 -23.88 -20.15 -46.30
N THR A 40 -23.31 -19.60 -47.37
CA THR A 40 -22.13 -20.13 -48.05
C THR A 40 -20.79 -19.62 -47.48
N GLY A 41 -20.81 -18.74 -46.49
CA GLY A 41 -19.63 -18.16 -45.84
C GLY A 41 -19.01 -16.96 -46.57
N ASP A 42 -19.60 -16.51 -47.68
CA ASP A 42 -19.21 -15.26 -48.35
C ASP A 42 -19.86 -14.05 -47.66
N TYR A 43 -19.45 -13.80 -46.42
CA TYR A 43 -19.98 -12.70 -45.62
C TYR A 43 -19.72 -11.33 -46.26
N ALA A 44 -18.70 -11.21 -47.12
CA ALA A 44 -18.41 -9.99 -47.86
C ALA A 44 -19.51 -9.70 -48.90
N ALA A 45 -19.82 -10.67 -49.77
CA ALA A 45 -20.93 -10.53 -50.71
C ALA A 45 -22.28 -10.42 -50.00
N ALA A 46 -22.47 -11.10 -48.87
CA ALA A 46 -23.67 -10.96 -48.04
C ALA A 46 -23.87 -9.51 -47.58
N SER A 47 -22.86 -8.89 -46.97
CA SER A 47 -22.93 -7.50 -46.50
C SER A 47 -23.18 -6.51 -47.64
N LYS A 48 -22.67 -6.79 -48.85
CA LYS A 48 -22.94 -6.00 -50.06
C LYS A 48 -24.39 -6.14 -50.52
N ALA A 49 -24.93 -7.36 -50.57
CA ALA A 49 -26.32 -7.60 -50.96
C ALA A 49 -27.30 -6.95 -49.96
N PHE A 50 -27.04 -7.07 -48.64
CA PHE A 50 -27.81 -6.35 -47.63
C PHE A 50 -27.64 -4.82 -47.69
N ALA A 51 -26.47 -4.31 -48.09
CA ALA A 51 -26.30 -2.86 -48.35
C ALA A 51 -27.09 -2.39 -49.58
N GLU A 52 -27.17 -3.20 -50.64
CA GLU A 52 -28.02 -2.94 -51.81
C GLU A 52 -29.52 -3.00 -51.45
N ALA A 53 -29.92 -3.92 -50.56
CA ALA A 53 -31.27 -3.97 -50.00
C ALA A 53 -31.61 -2.72 -49.15
N ASN A 54 -30.70 -2.31 -48.26
CA ASN A 54 -30.87 -1.12 -47.42
C ASN A 54 -30.88 0.19 -48.26
N ALA A 55 -30.29 0.19 -49.45
CA ALA A 55 -30.39 1.32 -50.38
C ALA A 55 -31.77 1.42 -51.06
N ALA A 56 -32.50 0.30 -51.17
CA ALA A 56 -33.88 0.27 -51.67
C ALA A 56 -34.90 0.56 -50.56
N GLU A 57 -34.68 0.05 -49.34
CA GLU A 57 -35.50 0.30 -48.15
C GLU A 57 -34.64 0.85 -46.98
N PRO A 58 -34.41 2.18 -46.91
CA PRO A 58 -33.52 2.78 -45.90
C PRO A 58 -33.98 2.63 -44.45
N ASP A 59 -35.30 2.62 -44.22
CA ASP A 59 -35.90 2.61 -42.89
C ASP A 59 -36.13 1.20 -42.32
N ASN A 60 -35.98 0.15 -43.14
CA ASN A 60 -36.22 -1.23 -42.75
C ASN A 60 -35.08 -1.76 -41.84
N LYS A 61 -35.35 -1.73 -40.53
CA LYS A 61 -34.40 -2.09 -39.46
C LYS A 61 -33.90 -3.54 -39.55
N ARG A 62 -34.70 -4.44 -40.10
CA ARG A 62 -34.36 -5.87 -40.25
C ARG A 62 -33.21 -6.06 -41.25
N ILE A 63 -33.20 -5.29 -42.34
CA ILE A 63 -32.09 -5.26 -43.30
C ILE A 63 -30.80 -4.70 -42.66
N ALA A 64 -30.93 -3.72 -41.76
CA ALA A 64 -29.78 -3.20 -41.01
C ALA A 64 -29.22 -4.24 -40.02
N PHE A 65 -30.08 -5.04 -39.37
CA PHE A 65 -29.70 -6.19 -38.55
C PHE A 65 -29.00 -7.28 -39.38
N ASP A 66 -29.55 -7.69 -40.52
CA ASP A 66 -28.94 -8.65 -41.44
C ASP A 66 -27.52 -8.23 -41.87
N ARG A 67 -27.36 -6.96 -42.24
CA ARG A 67 -26.04 -6.40 -42.58
C ARG A 67 -25.10 -6.37 -41.37
N ALA A 68 -25.61 -6.11 -40.17
CA ALA A 68 -24.84 -6.17 -38.94
C ALA A 68 -24.34 -7.59 -38.66
N CYS A 69 -25.20 -8.60 -38.86
CA CYS A 69 -24.84 -10.01 -38.77
C CYS A 69 -23.75 -10.37 -39.76
N ALA A 70 -23.85 -9.92 -41.02
CA ALA A 70 -22.82 -10.13 -42.04
C ALA A 70 -21.48 -9.47 -41.66
N TYR A 71 -21.48 -8.25 -41.10
CA TYR A 71 -20.25 -7.61 -40.60
C TYR A 71 -19.66 -8.33 -39.37
N ALA A 72 -20.49 -8.81 -38.46
CA ALA A 72 -20.03 -9.59 -37.30
C ALA A 72 -19.32 -10.88 -37.76
N ALA A 73 -19.90 -11.60 -38.74
CA ALA A 73 -19.30 -12.81 -39.30
C ALA A 73 -17.99 -12.55 -40.10
N GLN A 74 -17.76 -11.32 -40.59
CA GLN A 74 -16.46 -10.89 -41.14
C GLN A 74 -15.40 -10.57 -40.06
N GLY A 75 -15.80 -10.43 -38.80
CA GLY A 75 -14.96 -9.81 -37.76
C GLY A 75 -14.83 -8.28 -37.88
N ASN A 76 -15.71 -7.62 -38.65
CA ASN A 76 -15.78 -6.16 -38.73
C ASN A 76 -16.65 -5.60 -37.59
N ASP A 77 -16.11 -5.64 -36.37
CA ASP A 77 -16.82 -5.26 -35.14
C ASP A 77 -17.41 -3.85 -35.21
N ALA A 78 -16.70 -2.90 -35.83
CA ALA A 78 -17.10 -1.49 -35.87
C ALA A 78 -18.39 -1.29 -36.69
N SER A 79 -18.42 -1.80 -37.93
CA SER A 79 -19.62 -1.68 -38.77
C SER A 79 -20.76 -2.60 -38.30
N ALA A 80 -20.44 -3.71 -37.62
CA ALA A 80 -21.43 -4.56 -36.97
C ALA A 80 -22.15 -3.83 -35.83
N ILE A 81 -21.39 -3.24 -34.88
CA ILE A 81 -21.94 -2.51 -33.73
C ILE A 81 -22.77 -1.31 -34.19
N GLU A 82 -22.26 -0.50 -35.13
CA GLU A 82 -23.01 0.64 -35.68
C GLU A 82 -24.34 0.20 -36.31
N SER A 83 -24.35 -0.95 -37.01
CA SER A 83 -25.55 -1.47 -37.67
C SER A 83 -26.53 -2.12 -36.67
N PHE A 84 -26.05 -2.85 -35.66
CA PHE A 84 -26.89 -3.40 -34.58
C PHE A 84 -27.50 -2.30 -33.71
N GLN A 85 -26.73 -1.25 -33.35
CA GLN A 85 -27.26 -0.10 -32.61
C GLN A 85 -28.34 0.64 -33.40
N LYS A 86 -28.22 0.74 -34.73
CA LYS A 86 -29.25 1.32 -35.60
C LYS A 86 -30.48 0.42 -35.77
N ALA A 87 -30.32 -0.90 -35.68
CA ALA A 87 -31.41 -1.86 -35.74
C ALA A 87 -32.14 -2.03 -34.40
N ALA A 88 -31.47 -1.84 -33.26
CA ALA A 88 -32.06 -1.83 -31.92
C ALA A 88 -33.07 -0.66 -31.72
N LEU A 89 -33.00 0.37 -32.57
CA LEU A 89 -33.98 1.46 -32.65
C LEU A 89 -35.18 1.09 -33.55
N ALA A 90 -35.69 -0.13 -33.41
CA ALA A 90 -36.87 -0.63 -34.09
C ALA A 90 -38.07 -0.66 -33.14
N ASP A 91 -39.26 -0.41 -33.67
CA ASP A 91 -40.54 -0.69 -33.01
C ASP A 91 -40.88 -2.20 -33.07
N ASP A 92 -39.87 -3.06 -32.91
CA ASP A 92 -39.89 -4.53 -32.95
C ASP A 92 -39.03 -5.02 -31.77
N PRO A 93 -39.63 -5.33 -30.60
CA PRO A 93 -38.90 -5.68 -29.38
C PRO A 93 -38.08 -6.97 -29.54
N VAL A 94 -38.58 -7.95 -30.30
CA VAL A 94 -37.87 -9.20 -30.59
C VAL A 94 -36.59 -8.93 -31.40
N LEU A 95 -36.66 -8.05 -32.40
CA LEU A 95 -35.48 -7.60 -33.15
C LEU A 95 -34.52 -6.80 -32.26
N ALA A 96 -35.03 -5.93 -31.38
CA ALA A 96 -34.20 -5.18 -30.43
C ALA A 96 -33.47 -6.10 -29.45
N ALA A 97 -34.15 -7.11 -28.87
CA ALA A 97 -33.53 -8.11 -28.02
C ALA A 97 -32.43 -8.91 -28.75
N ARG A 98 -32.67 -9.31 -30.01
CA ARG A 98 -31.65 -9.96 -30.87
C ARG A 98 -30.46 -9.03 -31.17
N CYS A 99 -30.68 -7.73 -31.35
CA CYS A 99 -29.61 -6.74 -31.51
C CYS A 99 -28.74 -6.63 -30.23
N HIS A 100 -29.38 -6.48 -29.06
CA HIS A 100 -28.67 -6.39 -27.78
C HIS A 100 -27.92 -7.70 -27.45
N TYR A 101 -28.48 -8.88 -27.74
CA TYR A 101 -27.76 -10.16 -27.61
C TYR A 101 -26.49 -10.20 -28.49
N ASN A 102 -26.59 -9.83 -29.77
CA ASN A 102 -25.45 -9.83 -30.68
C ASN A 102 -24.38 -8.79 -30.31
N LEU A 103 -24.76 -7.61 -29.80
CA LEU A 103 -23.82 -6.62 -29.26
C LEU A 103 -23.04 -7.20 -28.06
N GLY A 104 -23.72 -7.88 -27.13
CA GLY A 104 -23.07 -8.55 -26.01
C GLY A 104 -22.09 -9.65 -26.44
N CYS A 105 -22.44 -10.42 -27.46
CA CYS A 105 -21.54 -11.43 -28.06
C CYS A 105 -20.30 -10.79 -28.71
N LEU A 106 -20.44 -9.66 -29.41
CA LEU A 106 -19.31 -8.95 -30.03
C LEU A 106 -18.31 -8.43 -28.99
N ASP A 107 -18.78 -7.81 -27.90
CA ASP A 107 -17.88 -7.32 -26.84
C ASP A 107 -17.20 -8.46 -26.06
N VAL A 108 -17.90 -9.59 -25.88
CA VAL A 108 -17.31 -10.84 -25.39
C VAL A 108 -16.19 -11.35 -26.32
N ASP A 109 -16.39 -11.31 -27.63
CA ASP A 109 -15.38 -11.79 -28.60
C ASP A 109 -14.23 -10.79 -28.82
N LYS A 110 -14.44 -9.49 -28.59
CA LYS A 110 -13.34 -8.52 -28.43
C LYS A 110 -12.51 -8.84 -27.18
N ALA A 111 -13.16 -9.04 -26.04
CA ALA A 111 -12.47 -9.35 -24.79
C ALA A 111 -11.60 -10.61 -24.92
N LYS A 112 -12.12 -11.70 -25.53
CA LYS A 112 -11.32 -12.90 -25.84
C LYS A 112 -10.07 -12.59 -26.67
N ARG A 113 -10.19 -11.78 -27.73
CA ARG A 113 -9.07 -11.39 -28.59
C ARG A 113 -8.03 -10.54 -27.87
N LEU A 114 -8.49 -9.64 -26.99
CA LEU A 114 -7.64 -8.77 -26.16
C LEU A 114 -6.89 -9.55 -25.07
N PHE A 115 -7.54 -10.53 -24.44
CA PHE A 115 -6.92 -11.39 -23.43
C PHE A 115 -5.98 -12.47 -24.00
N GLY A 116 -6.24 -12.96 -25.21
CA GLY A 116 -5.41 -13.98 -25.87
C GLY A 116 -5.47 -15.36 -25.21
N GLU A 117 -4.40 -16.15 -25.39
CA GLU A 117 -4.35 -17.56 -24.93
C GLU A 117 -4.19 -17.71 -23.40
N ASN A 118 -3.49 -16.77 -22.77
CA ASN A 118 -3.09 -16.82 -21.35
C ASN A 118 -3.68 -15.62 -20.56
N PRO A 119 -5.01 -15.53 -20.38
CA PRO A 119 -5.67 -14.40 -19.72
C PRO A 119 -5.13 -14.14 -18.30
N GLU A 120 -4.66 -15.17 -17.59
CA GLU A 120 -4.09 -15.05 -16.24
C GLU A 120 -2.72 -14.33 -16.19
N GLU A 121 -2.07 -14.14 -17.34
CA GLU A 121 -0.79 -13.43 -17.46
C GLU A 121 -0.93 -12.00 -17.98
N ALA A 122 -2.15 -11.56 -18.32
CA ALA A 122 -2.44 -10.22 -18.86
C ALA A 122 -1.87 -9.08 -18.00
N ALA A 123 -1.38 -8.03 -18.68
CA ALA A 123 -0.92 -6.79 -18.04
C ALA A 123 -2.08 -5.97 -17.45
N PRO A 124 -1.88 -5.17 -16.39
CA PRO A 124 -2.96 -4.46 -15.68
C PRO A 124 -3.93 -3.69 -16.57
N GLU A 125 -3.41 -3.05 -17.62
CA GLU A 125 -4.16 -2.24 -18.58
C GLU A 125 -5.12 -3.10 -19.41
N VAL A 126 -4.62 -4.25 -19.90
CA VAL A 126 -5.37 -5.26 -20.65
C VAL A 126 -6.46 -5.90 -19.76
N ARG A 127 -6.20 -6.04 -18.46
CA ARG A 127 -7.20 -6.53 -17.49
C ARG A 127 -8.37 -5.56 -17.37
N THR A 128 -8.10 -4.26 -17.22
CA THR A 128 -9.14 -3.23 -17.12
C THR A 128 -9.96 -3.18 -18.40
N GLU A 129 -9.33 -2.97 -19.56
CA GLU A 129 -10.03 -2.85 -20.85
C GLU A 129 -10.86 -4.12 -21.18
N GLY A 130 -10.31 -5.31 -20.93
CA GLY A 130 -11.01 -6.57 -21.15
C GLY A 130 -12.13 -6.84 -20.15
N VAL A 131 -12.05 -6.35 -18.91
CA VAL A 131 -13.16 -6.40 -17.94
C VAL A 131 -14.25 -5.39 -18.31
N ASP A 132 -13.90 -4.18 -18.76
CA ASP A 132 -14.86 -3.15 -19.19
C ASP A 132 -15.68 -3.60 -20.41
N LEU A 133 -15.04 -4.28 -21.37
CA LEU A 133 -15.73 -4.95 -22.48
C LEU A 133 -16.73 -6.00 -22.00
N LEU A 134 -16.34 -6.85 -21.04
CA LEU A 134 -17.25 -7.85 -20.47
C LEU A 134 -18.36 -7.22 -19.61
N GLN A 135 -18.14 -6.07 -18.98
CA GLN A 135 -19.18 -5.31 -18.28
C GLN A 135 -20.19 -4.70 -19.27
N THR A 136 -19.72 -4.17 -20.41
CA THR A 136 -20.57 -3.70 -21.51
C THR A 136 -21.42 -4.84 -22.07
N ALA A 137 -20.82 -6.01 -22.31
CA ALA A 137 -21.56 -7.20 -22.72
C ALA A 137 -22.62 -7.64 -21.70
N ILE A 138 -22.28 -7.63 -20.40
CA ILE A 138 -23.20 -7.92 -19.31
C ILE A 138 -24.34 -6.88 -19.22
N ALA A 139 -24.17 -5.65 -19.69
CA ALA A 139 -25.27 -4.68 -19.81
C ALA A 139 -26.17 -5.07 -20.99
N HIS A 140 -25.59 -5.25 -22.18
CA HIS A 140 -26.32 -5.66 -23.38
C HIS A 140 -27.13 -6.97 -23.21
N PHE A 141 -26.60 -7.98 -22.51
CA PHE A 141 -27.39 -9.18 -22.19
C PHE A 141 -28.55 -8.90 -21.22
N ARG A 142 -28.45 -7.93 -20.29
CA ARG A 142 -29.59 -7.55 -19.42
C ARG A 142 -30.68 -6.85 -20.22
N ASP A 143 -30.31 -5.98 -21.14
CA ASP A 143 -31.26 -5.27 -21.99
C ASP A 143 -32.07 -6.28 -22.82
N ALA A 144 -31.38 -7.25 -23.45
CA ALA A 144 -32.04 -8.31 -24.22
C ALA A 144 -33.04 -9.12 -23.39
N ILE A 145 -32.66 -9.51 -22.16
CA ILE A 145 -33.55 -10.20 -21.20
C ILE A 145 -34.75 -9.32 -20.85
N ALA A 146 -34.51 -8.07 -20.43
CA ALA A 146 -35.56 -7.15 -19.98
C ALA A 146 -36.59 -6.84 -21.08
N ILE A 147 -36.14 -6.70 -22.33
CA ILE A 147 -37.02 -6.52 -23.49
C ILE A 147 -37.87 -7.80 -23.71
N SER A 148 -37.28 -8.99 -23.61
CA SER A 148 -38.02 -10.26 -23.77
C SER A 148 -38.97 -10.59 -22.60
N GLU A 149 -38.72 -10.06 -21.39
CA GLU A 149 -39.60 -10.28 -20.23
C GLU A 149 -40.85 -9.37 -20.22
N ASP A 150 -40.81 -8.20 -20.86
CA ASP A 150 -41.94 -7.26 -20.95
C ASP A 150 -42.95 -7.67 -22.05
N ASP A 151 -42.47 -8.27 -23.14
CA ASP A 151 -43.25 -8.64 -24.34
C ASP A 151 -43.97 -10.02 -24.22
N ALA A 152 -44.02 -10.61 -23.02
CA ALA A 152 -44.39 -12.01 -22.76
C ALA A 152 -45.91 -12.32 -22.88
N VAL A 153 -46.52 -12.10 -24.06
CA VAL A 153 -47.94 -12.38 -24.35
C VAL A 153 -48.17 -13.11 -25.69
N SER A 154 -47.43 -14.20 -25.95
CA SER A 154 -47.88 -15.29 -26.86
C SER A 154 -47.00 -16.54 -26.74
N GLU A 155 -47.54 -17.67 -26.26
CA GLU A 155 -46.81 -18.95 -26.20
C GLU A 155 -46.73 -19.69 -27.56
N GLN A 156 -47.16 -19.07 -28.67
CA GLN A 156 -47.54 -19.83 -29.88
C GLN A 156 -46.41 -20.09 -30.89
N ASP A 157 -45.41 -19.20 -31.01
CA ASP A 157 -44.44 -19.18 -32.11
C ASP A 157 -42.97 -19.31 -31.65
N ALA A 158 -42.73 -19.95 -30.50
CA ALA A 158 -41.44 -19.99 -29.79
C ALA A 158 -40.31 -20.77 -30.51
N VAL A 159 -39.74 -20.17 -31.56
CA VAL A 159 -38.51 -20.62 -32.22
C VAL A 159 -37.30 -19.95 -31.56
N SER A 160 -36.72 -20.63 -30.57
CA SER A 160 -35.42 -20.29 -29.95
C SER A 160 -35.33 -18.84 -29.43
N GLU A 161 -35.91 -18.62 -28.23
CA GLU A 161 -35.81 -17.34 -27.53
C GLU A 161 -34.36 -16.96 -27.15
N PRO A 162 -33.88 -15.75 -27.51
CA PRO A 162 -32.54 -15.29 -27.16
C PRO A 162 -32.30 -15.19 -25.64
N ASP A 163 -33.37 -15.03 -24.86
CA ASP A 163 -33.35 -14.93 -23.40
C ASP A 163 -32.56 -16.05 -22.71
N GLY A 164 -32.71 -17.30 -23.16
CA GLY A 164 -32.03 -18.45 -22.57
C GLY A 164 -30.50 -18.37 -22.69
N ASP A 165 -30.00 -18.01 -23.88
CA ASP A 165 -28.57 -17.85 -24.12
C ASP A 165 -28.05 -16.49 -23.60
N ALA A 166 -28.86 -15.43 -23.57
CA ALA A 166 -28.53 -14.14 -22.95
C ALA A 166 -28.28 -14.32 -21.44
N ARG A 167 -29.19 -15.00 -20.72
CA ARG A 167 -29.01 -15.38 -19.30
C ARG A 167 -27.75 -16.23 -19.09
N HIS A 168 -27.48 -17.16 -20.01
CA HIS A 168 -26.29 -18.02 -19.94
C HIS A 168 -24.99 -17.22 -20.08
N ASN A 169 -24.88 -16.39 -21.13
CA ASN A 169 -23.68 -15.61 -21.43
C ASN A 169 -23.41 -14.53 -20.37
N LEU A 170 -24.47 -13.90 -19.84
CA LEU A 170 -24.42 -12.94 -18.74
C LEU A 170 -23.81 -13.55 -17.47
N GLU A 171 -24.25 -14.74 -17.05
CA GLU A 171 -23.69 -15.40 -15.87
C GLU A 171 -22.29 -15.98 -16.14
N ALA A 172 -22.02 -16.48 -17.35
CA ALA A 172 -20.67 -16.92 -17.75
C ALA A 172 -19.65 -15.78 -17.65
N ALA A 173 -19.98 -14.59 -18.17
CA ALA A 173 -19.14 -13.40 -18.08
C ALA A 173 -18.96 -12.94 -16.61
N ARG A 174 -20.04 -12.88 -15.82
CA ARG A 174 -19.97 -12.53 -14.38
C ARG A 174 -19.07 -13.46 -13.58
N LEU A 175 -19.16 -14.78 -13.83
CA LEU A 175 -18.36 -15.79 -13.15
C LEU A 175 -16.89 -15.75 -13.60
N TRP A 176 -16.63 -15.43 -14.86
CA TRP A 176 -15.27 -15.31 -15.40
C TRP A 176 -14.55 -14.06 -14.88
N ILE A 177 -15.16 -12.87 -14.90
CA ILE A 177 -14.57 -11.64 -14.34
C ILE A 177 -14.11 -11.92 -12.90
N ARG A 178 -15.02 -12.41 -12.04
CA ARG A 178 -14.72 -12.78 -10.66
C ARG A 178 -13.61 -13.83 -10.52
N ARG A 179 -13.53 -14.80 -11.44
CA ARG A 179 -12.49 -15.85 -11.43
C ARG A 179 -11.12 -15.27 -11.78
N MET A 180 -11.07 -14.36 -12.75
CA MET A 180 -9.84 -13.75 -13.27
C MET A 180 -9.29 -12.67 -12.36
N GLU A 181 -10.15 -11.79 -11.82
CA GLU A 181 -9.77 -10.85 -10.76
C GLU A 181 -9.07 -11.56 -9.61
N GLU A 182 -9.59 -12.73 -9.20
CA GLU A 182 -8.97 -13.53 -8.14
C GLU A 182 -7.68 -14.24 -8.58
N LEU A 183 -7.54 -14.66 -9.85
CA LEU A 183 -6.27 -15.19 -10.38
C LEU A 183 -5.19 -14.10 -10.43
N TRP A 184 -5.52 -12.93 -10.96
CA TRP A 184 -4.64 -11.77 -11.02
C TRP A 184 -4.26 -11.31 -9.61
N ARG A 185 -5.22 -11.17 -8.68
CA ARG A 185 -4.97 -10.87 -7.26
C ARG A 185 -4.03 -11.89 -6.61
N GLN A 186 -4.16 -13.19 -6.90
CA GLN A 186 -3.25 -14.20 -6.37
C GLN A 186 -1.84 -14.12 -6.99
N ARG A 187 -1.74 -13.92 -8.31
CA ARG A 187 -0.47 -13.82 -9.05
C ARG A 187 0.31 -12.55 -8.65
N ASP A 188 -0.37 -11.41 -8.58
CA ASP A 188 0.25 -10.14 -8.21
C ASP A 188 0.72 -10.18 -6.75
N ARG A 189 -0.10 -10.69 -5.81
CA ARG A 189 0.34 -10.95 -4.42
C ARG A 189 1.54 -11.89 -4.36
N ALA A 190 1.60 -12.94 -5.19
CA ALA A 190 2.76 -13.82 -5.27
C ALA A 190 4.04 -13.07 -5.71
N GLN A 191 3.98 -12.30 -6.80
CA GLN A 191 5.13 -11.49 -7.25
C GLN A 191 5.52 -10.41 -6.22
N GLN A 192 4.55 -9.80 -5.54
CA GLN A 192 4.83 -8.79 -4.50
C GLN A 192 5.52 -9.43 -3.28
N ARG A 193 5.09 -10.63 -2.87
CA ARG A 193 5.76 -11.43 -1.83
C ARG A 193 7.19 -11.80 -2.25
N GLU A 194 7.46 -12.12 -3.51
CA GLU A 194 8.81 -12.44 -3.98
C GLU A 194 9.75 -11.22 -3.95
N LYS A 195 9.24 -10.03 -4.30
CA LYS A 195 10.00 -8.77 -4.33
C LYS A 195 10.36 -8.22 -2.94
N MET A 196 9.64 -8.59 -1.88
CA MET A 196 9.85 -8.07 -0.52
C MET A 196 10.72 -8.98 0.36
N ASP A 197 11.65 -8.41 1.13
CA ASP A 197 12.29 -9.10 2.27
C ASP A 197 11.32 -9.26 3.47
N LEU A 198 11.77 -9.81 4.61
CA LEU A 198 10.89 -9.97 5.78
C LEU A 198 10.50 -8.64 6.45
N VAL A 199 11.41 -7.66 6.51
CA VAL A 199 11.16 -6.35 7.13
C VAL A 199 10.18 -5.55 6.29
N GLN A 200 10.40 -5.52 4.97
CA GLN A 200 9.50 -4.92 3.99
C GLN A 200 8.11 -5.57 4.03
N TYR A 201 8.06 -6.91 4.11
CA TYR A 201 6.80 -7.65 4.16
C TYR A 201 6.02 -7.42 5.46
N LEU A 202 6.69 -7.37 6.61
CA LEU A 202 6.05 -7.01 7.87
C LEU A 202 5.51 -5.57 7.87
N GLY A 203 6.29 -4.61 7.35
CA GLY A 203 5.85 -3.22 7.21
C GLY A 203 4.65 -3.07 6.27
N TRP A 204 4.61 -3.83 5.17
CA TRP A 204 3.44 -3.88 4.29
C TRP A 204 2.21 -4.45 5.01
N LEU A 205 2.33 -5.57 5.75
CA LEU A 205 1.22 -6.16 6.49
C LEU A 205 0.65 -5.23 7.57
N ASP A 206 1.51 -4.55 8.31
CA ASP A 206 1.12 -3.54 9.30
C ASP A 206 0.38 -2.37 8.63
N ALA A 207 0.92 -1.82 7.53
CA ALA A 207 0.28 -0.75 6.78
C ALA A 207 -1.10 -1.14 6.22
N GLN A 208 -1.24 -2.35 5.65
CA GLN A 208 -2.54 -2.86 5.19
C GLN A 208 -3.53 -3.00 6.36
N GLN A 209 -3.11 -3.55 7.50
CA GLN A 209 -3.98 -3.72 8.65
C GLN A 209 -4.43 -2.40 9.26
N ARG A 210 -3.53 -1.40 9.34
CA ARG A 210 -3.85 -0.04 9.78
C ARG A 210 -4.82 0.65 8.82
N GLY A 211 -4.65 0.46 7.52
CA GLY A 211 -5.61 0.93 6.49
C GLY A 211 -7.01 0.37 6.69
N LEU A 212 -7.15 -0.96 6.79
CA LEU A 212 -8.42 -1.63 7.07
C LEU A 212 -9.06 -1.16 8.39
N ARG A 213 -8.26 -0.86 9.41
CA ARG A 213 -8.75 -0.34 10.69
C ARG A 213 -9.23 1.11 10.61
N ALA A 214 -8.55 1.95 9.81
CA ALA A 214 -9.00 3.32 9.53
C ALA A 214 -10.31 3.32 8.72
N GLN A 215 -10.47 2.40 7.75
CA GLN A 215 -11.72 2.17 7.03
C GLN A 215 -12.84 1.71 7.98
N SER A 216 -12.60 0.72 8.86
CA SER A 216 -13.58 0.31 9.88
C SER A 216 -13.98 1.45 10.81
N LYS A 217 -13.03 2.32 11.22
CA LYS A 217 -13.31 3.53 12.00
C LYS A 217 -14.25 4.48 11.25
N SER A 218 -13.94 4.83 9.99
CA SER A 218 -14.76 5.77 9.20
C SER A 218 -16.14 5.21 8.86
N LEU A 219 -16.23 3.93 8.49
CA LEU A 219 -17.50 3.22 8.29
C LEU A 219 -18.35 3.18 9.57
N GLY A 220 -17.73 3.17 10.74
CA GLY A 220 -18.44 3.29 12.03
C GLY A 220 -19.17 4.62 12.24
N ALA A 221 -18.77 5.69 11.53
CA ALA A 221 -19.40 7.01 11.57
C ALA A 221 -20.42 7.25 10.44
N VAL A 222 -20.42 6.41 9.39
CA VAL A 222 -21.31 6.57 8.22
C VAL A 222 -22.68 5.92 8.46
N PRO A 223 -23.80 6.60 8.14
CA PRO A 223 -25.13 6.01 8.24
C PRO A 223 -25.34 4.77 7.34
N LYS A 224 -26.03 3.76 7.89
CA LYS A 224 -26.32 2.49 7.20
C LYS A 224 -27.14 2.72 5.92
N SER A 225 -26.55 2.34 4.79
CA SER A 225 -27.07 2.48 3.42
C SER A 225 -26.64 1.28 2.56
N PRO A 226 -27.15 1.10 1.33
CA PRO A 226 -26.63 0.07 0.42
C PRO A 226 -25.12 0.23 0.16
N LYS A 227 -24.65 1.46 -0.07
CA LYS A 227 -23.22 1.77 -0.28
C LYS A 227 -22.37 1.45 0.96
N HIS A 228 -22.86 1.75 2.17
CA HIS A 228 -22.22 1.35 3.43
C HIS A 228 -22.07 -0.18 3.53
N ARG A 229 -23.13 -0.94 3.23
CA ARG A 229 -23.07 -2.42 3.28
C ARG A 229 -22.06 -2.98 2.28
N GLN A 230 -22.00 -2.40 1.08
CA GLN A 230 -20.99 -2.74 0.08
C GLN A 230 -19.57 -2.47 0.59
N ALA A 231 -19.29 -1.25 1.08
CA ALA A 231 -17.95 -0.89 1.59
C ALA A 231 -17.53 -1.73 2.81
N VAL A 232 -18.47 -2.12 3.67
CA VAL A 232 -18.20 -3.06 4.78
C VAL A 232 -17.90 -4.47 4.26
N TYR A 233 -18.57 -4.94 3.22
CA TYR A 233 -18.29 -6.24 2.58
C TYR A 233 -16.94 -6.25 1.83
N GLU A 234 -16.56 -5.14 1.20
CA GLU A 234 -15.25 -4.95 0.59
C GLU A 234 -14.14 -4.96 1.66
N THR A 235 -14.34 -4.23 2.77
CA THR A 235 -13.43 -4.24 3.93
C THR A 235 -13.33 -5.64 4.57
N GLU A 236 -14.44 -6.40 4.64
CA GLU A 236 -14.48 -7.79 5.12
C GLU A 236 -13.64 -8.71 4.24
N THR A 237 -13.83 -8.60 2.93
CA THR A 237 -13.16 -9.40 1.91
C THR A 237 -11.65 -9.18 1.97
N ASP A 238 -11.20 -7.93 2.02
CA ASP A 238 -9.77 -7.62 2.12
C ASP A 238 -9.17 -7.96 3.50
N GLN A 239 -9.96 -7.87 4.58
CA GLN A 239 -9.54 -8.36 5.89
C GLN A 239 -9.34 -9.89 5.91
N ARG A 240 -10.09 -10.66 5.12
CA ARG A 240 -9.82 -12.09 4.88
C ARG A 240 -8.61 -12.32 3.98
N HIS A 241 -8.46 -11.57 2.89
CA HIS A 241 -7.27 -11.66 2.02
C HIS A 241 -5.97 -11.43 2.82
N LEU A 242 -5.96 -10.45 3.73
CA LEU A 242 -4.81 -10.18 4.60
C LEU A 242 -4.51 -11.34 5.56
N ALA A 243 -5.51 -12.11 5.99
CA ALA A 243 -5.32 -13.30 6.82
C ALA A 243 -4.61 -14.45 6.06
N GLU A 244 -4.73 -14.53 4.74
CA GLU A 244 -4.02 -15.53 3.92
C GLU A 244 -2.50 -15.30 3.93
N GLU A 245 -2.07 -14.04 4.10
CA GLU A 245 -0.66 -13.62 4.07
C GLU A 245 0.17 -14.12 5.25
N ILE A 246 -0.48 -14.62 6.31
CA ILE A 246 0.14 -15.22 7.49
C ILE A 246 0.89 -16.52 7.16
N GLY A 247 0.41 -17.30 6.18
CA GLY A 247 1.11 -18.48 5.68
C GLY A 247 2.49 -18.13 5.09
N PRO A 248 2.54 -17.24 4.07
CA PRO A 248 3.78 -16.68 3.54
C PRO A 248 4.64 -15.95 4.57
N LEU A 249 4.06 -15.20 5.53
CA LEU A 249 4.81 -14.57 6.63
C LEU A 249 5.62 -15.61 7.41
N LYS A 250 4.96 -16.70 7.82
CA LYS A 250 5.60 -17.83 8.52
C LYS A 250 6.61 -18.59 7.66
N ALA A 251 6.56 -18.48 6.34
CA ALA A 251 7.63 -18.96 5.47
C ALA A 251 8.84 -18.00 5.52
N LYS A 252 8.63 -16.70 5.31
CA LYS A 252 9.68 -15.67 5.36
C LYS A 252 10.43 -15.63 6.70
N ILE A 253 9.71 -15.76 7.83
CA ILE A 253 10.29 -15.86 9.18
C ILE A 253 11.24 -17.07 9.31
N ARG A 254 10.89 -18.22 8.72
CA ARG A 254 11.78 -19.40 8.75
C ARG A 254 13.00 -19.19 7.86
N THR A 255 12.82 -18.64 6.67
CA THR A 255 13.91 -18.37 5.74
C THR A 255 14.92 -17.38 6.32
N SER A 256 14.49 -16.23 6.85
CA SER A 256 15.39 -15.22 7.41
C SER A 256 16.20 -15.70 8.63
N LEU A 257 15.65 -16.62 9.42
CA LEU A 257 16.34 -17.24 10.56
C LEU A 257 17.33 -18.34 10.16
N GLN A 258 17.21 -18.87 8.93
CA GLN A 258 18.10 -19.91 8.38
C GLN A 258 19.23 -19.31 7.54
N THR A 259 18.95 -18.24 6.79
CA THR A 259 19.95 -17.50 6.01
C THR A 259 20.87 -16.68 6.93
N PRO A 260 22.21 -16.79 6.82
CA PRO A 260 23.10 -15.89 7.55
C PRO A 260 22.94 -14.45 7.05
N ALA A 261 22.96 -13.47 7.95
CA ALA A 261 22.84 -12.06 7.59
C ALA A 261 24.03 -11.61 6.74
N ALA A 262 23.75 -11.10 5.53
CA ALA A 262 24.76 -10.47 4.68
C ALA A 262 25.36 -9.27 5.42
N GLY A 263 26.67 -9.31 5.68
CA GLY A 263 27.37 -8.31 6.48
C GLY A 263 28.11 -8.86 7.71
N GLN A 264 27.90 -10.12 8.11
CA GLN A 264 28.87 -10.79 8.99
C GLN A 264 30.08 -11.24 8.15
N PRO A 265 31.31 -10.76 8.41
CA PRO A 265 32.49 -11.32 7.77
C PRO A 265 32.66 -12.77 8.23
N ALA A 266 32.89 -13.69 7.29
CA ALA A 266 33.17 -15.07 7.63
C ALA A 266 34.56 -15.16 8.26
N SER A 267 34.63 -15.54 9.54
CA SER A 267 35.90 -15.80 10.21
C SER A 267 36.70 -16.86 9.45
N PRO A 268 37.92 -16.57 8.93
CA PRO A 268 38.64 -17.46 8.02
C PRO A 268 39.17 -18.75 8.66
N ALA A 269 38.86 -19.01 9.94
CA ALA A 269 39.24 -20.20 10.69
C ALA A 269 38.19 -21.33 10.69
N THR A 270 36.97 -21.09 10.21
CA THR A 270 35.91 -22.12 10.15
C THR A 270 35.21 -22.10 8.80
N ALA A 271 35.21 -23.23 8.10
CA ALA A 271 34.47 -23.39 6.84
C ALA A 271 32.98 -23.04 7.04
N PRO A 272 32.31 -22.39 6.06
CA PRO A 272 30.95 -21.88 6.22
C PRO A 272 29.94 -23.03 6.26
N GLN A 273 29.72 -23.60 7.44
CA GLN A 273 28.60 -24.52 7.64
C GLN A 273 27.29 -23.71 7.52
N PRO A 274 26.37 -24.08 6.61
CA PRO A 274 25.05 -23.46 6.58
C PRO A 274 24.36 -23.72 7.92
N ARG A 275 23.60 -22.74 8.43
CA ARG A 275 22.74 -22.94 9.61
C ARG A 275 21.54 -23.80 9.21
N THR A 276 21.78 -25.10 9.06
CA THR A 276 20.75 -26.09 8.77
C THR A 276 19.66 -26.03 9.85
N ALA A 277 18.46 -26.51 9.50
CA ALA A 277 17.28 -26.48 10.38
C ALA A 277 17.41 -27.34 11.66
N SER A 278 18.61 -27.82 12.00
CA SER A 278 18.94 -28.71 13.12
C SER A 278 19.36 -27.97 14.41
N GLN A 279 19.55 -26.64 14.40
CA GLN A 279 19.82 -25.89 15.63
C GLN A 279 18.53 -25.66 16.45
N PRO A 280 18.39 -26.21 17.68
CA PRO A 280 17.12 -26.15 18.42
C PRO A 280 16.66 -24.72 18.73
N ASN A 281 17.60 -23.80 18.98
CA ASN A 281 17.30 -22.40 19.28
C ASN A 281 16.68 -21.67 18.08
N VAL A 282 17.12 -21.99 16.86
CA VAL A 282 16.58 -21.41 15.61
C VAL A 282 15.17 -21.94 15.34
N GLN A 283 14.93 -23.24 15.53
CA GLN A 283 13.57 -23.80 15.47
C GLN A 283 12.65 -23.17 16.51
N LYS A 284 13.10 -23.02 17.77
CA LYS A 284 12.30 -22.42 18.85
C LYS A 284 11.95 -20.96 18.55
N ALA A 285 12.89 -20.16 18.03
CA ALA A 285 12.63 -18.79 17.61
C ALA A 285 11.58 -18.73 16.48
N ALA A 286 11.73 -19.57 15.45
CA ALA A 286 10.78 -19.66 14.34
C ALA A 286 9.38 -20.17 14.78
N GLN A 287 9.31 -21.02 15.81
CA GLN A 287 8.05 -21.49 16.39
C GLN A 287 7.35 -20.38 17.19
N MET A 288 8.09 -19.62 18.02
CA MET A 288 7.51 -18.50 18.80
C MET A 288 6.98 -17.40 17.87
N LEU A 289 7.80 -16.93 16.91
CA LEU A 289 7.36 -15.93 15.93
C LEU A 289 6.24 -16.45 15.01
N GLY A 290 6.29 -17.74 14.65
CA GLY A 290 5.22 -18.39 13.91
C GLY A 290 3.89 -18.44 14.66
N GLY A 291 3.92 -18.61 15.99
CA GLY A 291 2.74 -18.59 16.86
C GLY A 291 2.16 -17.19 17.06
N LEU A 292 3.00 -16.14 17.12
CA LEU A 292 2.54 -14.76 17.09
C LEU A 292 1.83 -14.44 15.77
N ALA A 293 2.42 -14.83 14.64
CA ALA A 293 1.79 -14.70 13.32
C ALA A 293 0.46 -15.48 13.22
N ASP A 294 0.37 -16.71 13.76
CA ASP A 294 -0.90 -17.46 13.84
C ASP A 294 -1.96 -16.75 14.69
N ASN A 295 -1.56 -16.04 15.75
CA ASN A 295 -2.48 -15.27 16.57
C ASN A 295 -2.92 -13.97 15.87
N ALA A 296 -2.04 -13.34 15.07
CA ALA A 296 -2.43 -12.24 14.18
C ALA A 296 -3.49 -12.71 13.17
N GLY A 297 -3.28 -13.85 12.51
CA GLY A 297 -4.26 -14.43 11.57
C GLY A 297 -5.63 -14.75 12.19
N LYS A 298 -5.66 -15.23 13.44
CA LYS A 298 -6.92 -15.43 14.19
C LYS A 298 -7.65 -14.10 14.44
N ALA A 299 -6.93 -13.05 14.80
CA ALA A 299 -7.51 -11.72 15.02
C ALA A 299 -7.97 -11.07 13.70
N MET A 300 -7.26 -11.29 12.59
CA MET A 300 -7.70 -10.88 11.24
C MET A 300 -9.02 -11.57 10.86
N LEU A 301 -9.13 -12.88 11.08
CA LEU A 301 -10.38 -13.62 10.81
C LEU A 301 -11.52 -13.17 11.72
N ALA A 302 -11.28 -12.94 13.01
CA ALA A 302 -12.29 -12.40 13.92
C ALA A 302 -12.76 -10.99 13.53
N ALA A 303 -11.85 -10.14 13.02
CA ALA A 303 -12.21 -8.84 12.47
C ALA A 303 -13.08 -8.97 11.21
N ALA A 304 -12.77 -9.91 10.31
CA ALA A 304 -13.59 -10.18 9.13
C ALA A 304 -14.97 -10.73 9.52
N ASP A 305 -15.07 -11.64 10.49
CA ASP A 305 -16.35 -12.18 10.95
C ASP A 305 -17.24 -11.07 11.55
N LEU A 306 -16.67 -10.12 12.30
CA LEU A 306 -17.38 -8.92 12.78
C LEU A 306 -17.79 -7.94 11.66
N LEU A 307 -17.00 -7.84 10.59
CA LEU A 307 -17.38 -7.06 9.40
C LEU A 307 -18.53 -7.75 8.63
N ALA A 308 -18.55 -9.09 8.56
CA ALA A 308 -19.63 -9.86 7.95
C ALA A 308 -20.97 -9.70 8.69
N GLU A 309 -20.93 -9.51 10.02
CA GLU A 309 -22.10 -9.13 10.84
C GLU A 309 -22.51 -7.64 10.66
N ASN A 310 -21.86 -6.90 9.76
CA ASN A 310 -22.02 -5.46 9.54
C ASN A 310 -21.76 -4.63 10.83
N ALA A 311 -20.72 -5.00 11.58
CA ALA A 311 -20.29 -4.33 12.81
C ALA A 311 -18.86 -3.75 12.72
N PRO A 312 -18.57 -2.81 11.79
CA PRO A 312 -17.21 -2.29 11.57
C PRO A 312 -16.60 -1.68 12.84
N THR A 313 -17.39 -0.96 13.65
CA THR A 313 -16.93 -0.40 14.94
C THR A 313 -16.45 -1.47 15.94
N ALA A 314 -17.01 -2.69 15.89
CA ALA A 314 -16.55 -3.80 16.73
C ALA A 314 -15.25 -4.42 16.16
N ALA A 315 -15.13 -4.50 14.84
CA ALA A 315 -13.93 -5.01 14.17
C ALA A 315 -12.67 -4.19 14.51
N VAL A 316 -12.78 -2.87 14.72
CA VAL A 316 -11.65 -1.98 15.09
C VAL A 316 -10.84 -2.51 16.28
N GLY A 317 -11.49 -3.15 17.26
CA GLY A 317 -10.82 -3.77 18.40
C GLY A 317 -9.98 -4.98 17.99
N ALA A 318 -10.56 -5.93 17.26
CA ALA A 318 -9.85 -7.09 16.71
C ALA A 318 -8.73 -6.67 15.74
N GLN A 319 -8.91 -5.60 14.96
CA GLN A 319 -7.90 -5.08 14.05
C GLN A 319 -6.71 -4.42 14.77
N ALA A 320 -6.95 -3.71 15.89
CA ALA A 320 -5.86 -3.25 16.77
C ALA A 320 -5.10 -4.46 17.34
N ASP A 321 -5.85 -5.49 17.74
CA ASP A 321 -5.33 -6.75 18.25
C ASP A 321 -4.47 -7.51 17.21
N VAL A 322 -4.64 -7.27 15.90
CA VAL A 322 -3.71 -7.74 14.85
C VAL A 322 -2.42 -6.93 14.84
N VAL A 323 -2.51 -5.60 14.81
CA VAL A 323 -1.34 -4.68 14.78
C VAL A 323 -0.41 -4.97 15.96
N GLU A 324 -0.96 -5.12 17.16
CA GLU A 324 -0.25 -5.53 18.38
C GLU A 324 0.58 -6.82 18.21
N LYS A 325 0.10 -7.78 17.40
CA LYS A 325 0.74 -9.09 17.20
C LYS A 325 1.74 -9.09 16.05
N LEU A 326 1.51 -8.28 15.01
CA LEU A 326 2.49 -8.02 13.95
C LEU A 326 3.69 -7.24 14.50
N ASP A 327 3.44 -6.25 15.37
CA ASP A 327 4.49 -5.48 16.07
C ASP A 327 5.39 -6.39 16.92
N GLN A 328 4.82 -7.30 17.71
CA GLN A 328 5.60 -8.27 18.48
C GLN A 328 6.50 -9.16 17.60
N VAL A 329 6.10 -9.46 16.35
CA VAL A 329 6.97 -10.13 15.37
C VAL A 329 8.03 -9.18 14.83
N TYR A 330 7.67 -7.93 14.50
CA TYR A 330 8.58 -6.89 14.02
C TYR A 330 9.70 -6.59 15.02
N MET A 331 9.34 -6.21 16.26
CA MET A 331 10.25 -5.92 17.36
C MET A 331 11.32 -7.02 17.55
N VAL A 332 10.94 -8.29 17.47
CA VAL A 332 11.88 -9.40 17.63
C VAL A 332 12.72 -9.61 16.36
N ALA A 333 12.09 -9.71 15.18
CA ALA A 333 12.74 -10.13 13.94
C ALA A 333 13.63 -9.05 13.28
N VAL A 334 13.38 -7.76 13.54
CA VAL A 334 14.00 -6.65 12.80
C VAL A 334 15.36 -6.25 13.40
N PRO A 335 16.38 -5.90 12.58
CA PRO A 335 17.67 -5.42 13.07
C PRO A 335 17.60 -4.10 13.87
N TYR A 336 18.60 -3.86 14.72
CA TYR A 336 18.71 -2.65 15.55
C TYR A 336 18.49 -1.35 14.76
N THR A 337 19.24 -1.14 13.67
CA THR A 337 19.18 0.08 12.83
C THR A 337 17.79 0.32 12.25
N ASN A 338 17.13 -0.74 11.80
CA ASN A 338 15.81 -0.67 11.17
C ASN A 338 14.72 -0.38 12.20
N LEU A 339 14.84 -0.91 13.43
CA LEU A 339 13.92 -0.59 14.52
C LEU A 339 14.08 0.86 15.00
N VAL A 340 15.31 1.38 15.10
CA VAL A 340 15.56 2.80 15.40
C VAL A 340 14.97 3.70 14.30
N GLN A 341 15.16 3.36 13.02
CA GLN A 341 14.57 4.13 11.92
C GLN A 341 13.03 4.10 11.96
N HIS A 342 12.42 2.94 12.17
CA HIS A 342 10.95 2.82 12.25
C HIS A 342 10.35 3.64 13.41
N ALA A 343 11.07 3.72 14.54
CA ALA A 343 10.72 4.58 15.65
C ALA A 343 10.87 6.07 15.29
N ILE A 344 11.93 6.49 14.58
CA ILE A 344 12.10 7.86 14.08
C ILE A 344 10.96 8.25 13.13
N ASP A 345 10.65 7.41 12.14
CA ASP A 345 9.64 7.70 11.12
C ASP A 345 8.24 7.86 11.75
N THR A 346 7.91 6.97 12.69
CA THR A 346 6.66 7.02 13.45
C THR A 346 6.59 8.22 14.37
N GLN A 347 7.66 8.51 15.12
CA GLN A 347 7.70 9.67 16.01
C GLN A 347 7.61 11.00 15.23
N GLN A 348 8.24 11.08 14.05
CA GLN A 348 8.15 12.25 13.19
C GLN A 348 6.74 12.47 12.62
N ARG A 349 6.00 11.40 12.34
CA ARG A 349 4.57 11.48 12.02
C ARG A 349 3.74 11.98 13.21
N LEU A 350 3.99 11.46 14.42
CA LEU A 350 3.24 11.81 15.63
C LEU A 350 3.48 13.27 16.09
N VAL A 351 4.70 13.78 15.95
CA VAL A 351 5.02 15.22 16.07
C VAL A 351 4.17 16.03 15.08
N GLY A 352 4.12 15.61 13.81
CA GLY A 352 3.34 16.30 12.78
C GLY A 352 1.83 16.29 13.04
N GLU A 353 1.27 15.16 13.50
CA GLU A 353 -0.15 15.02 13.88
C GLU A 353 -0.50 15.91 15.08
N SER A 354 0.37 15.95 16.10
CA SER A 354 0.16 16.75 17.31
C SER A 354 0.32 18.26 17.04
N ALA A 355 1.26 18.66 16.19
CA ALA A 355 1.40 20.05 15.74
C ALA A 355 0.15 20.54 15.00
N GLN A 356 -0.40 19.73 14.08
CA GLN A 356 -1.66 20.04 13.38
C GLN A 356 -2.87 20.13 14.31
N ALA A 357 -2.84 19.47 15.47
CA ALA A 357 -3.89 19.60 16.49
C ALA A 357 -3.77 20.87 17.36
N ILE A 358 -2.63 21.57 17.30
CA ILE A 358 -2.35 22.80 18.07
C ILE A 358 -2.55 24.06 17.20
N GLU A 359 -2.36 23.97 15.88
CA GLU A 359 -2.57 25.12 15.00
C GLU A 359 -4.02 25.64 15.08
N PRO A 360 -4.24 26.91 15.47
CA PRO A 360 -5.58 27.48 15.49
C PRO A 360 -6.11 27.63 14.06
N ALA A 361 -7.35 27.22 13.82
CA ALA A 361 -8.00 27.31 12.52
C ALA A 361 -8.07 28.77 12.01
N LYS A 362 -7.12 29.17 11.16
CA LYS A 362 -7.02 30.53 10.59
C LYS A 362 -8.00 30.76 9.43
N ARG A 363 -9.30 30.57 9.69
CA ARG A 363 -10.47 30.89 8.85
C ARG A 363 -11.66 31.14 9.81
N THR A 364 -12.41 32.23 9.77
CA THR A 364 -12.36 33.45 8.93
C THR A 364 -13.01 34.62 9.68
N GLU A 365 -12.24 35.69 10.00
CA GLU A 365 -12.79 36.97 10.50
C GLU A 365 -12.51 38.17 9.56
N SER A 366 -11.87 37.93 8.40
CA SER A 366 -11.46 38.99 7.46
C SER A 366 -12.52 39.38 6.42
N GLU A 367 -13.75 38.85 6.52
CA GLU A 367 -14.80 38.98 5.50
C GLU A 367 -16.13 39.54 6.06
N ALA A 368 -16.09 40.18 7.23
CA ALA A 368 -17.26 40.71 7.94
C ALA A 368 -17.35 42.26 7.87
N ALA A 369 -17.10 42.89 6.71
CA ALA A 369 -17.01 44.35 6.62
C ALA A 369 -17.33 45.01 5.24
N GLN A 370 -18.30 44.51 4.45
CA GLN A 370 -18.91 45.30 3.36
C GLN A 370 -20.44 45.07 3.24
N PRO A 371 -21.27 46.12 3.25
CA PRO A 371 -22.71 46.04 2.97
C PRO A 371 -23.08 46.47 1.53
N ASP A 372 -24.28 46.04 1.11
CA ASP A 372 -25.13 46.59 0.04
C ASP A 372 -24.64 46.59 -1.43
N GLU A 373 -24.90 45.49 -2.16
CA GLU A 373 -25.45 45.56 -3.54
C GLU A 373 -26.36 44.33 -3.83
N PRO A 374 -27.46 44.47 -4.62
CA PRO A 374 -28.37 43.36 -4.96
C PRO A 374 -27.92 42.57 -6.21
N PRO A 375 -28.34 41.31 -6.37
CA PRO A 375 -27.74 40.38 -7.35
C PRO A 375 -28.18 40.62 -8.81
N GLN A 376 -27.31 40.23 -9.75
CA GLN A 376 -27.67 39.97 -11.14
C GLN A 376 -27.30 38.54 -11.53
N ASP A 377 -28.19 37.86 -12.24
CA ASP A 377 -28.03 36.46 -12.63
C ASP A 377 -26.89 36.25 -13.65
N LYS A 378 -25.95 35.36 -13.32
CA LYS A 378 -25.16 34.61 -14.30
C LYS A 378 -24.65 33.30 -13.71
N VAL A 379 -25.37 32.21 -14.00
CA VAL A 379 -24.96 30.85 -13.62
C VAL A 379 -23.80 30.40 -14.52
N THR A 380 -22.57 30.68 -14.08
CA THR A 380 -21.36 30.06 -14.62
C THR A 380 -20.91 28.99 -13.64
N ARG A 381 -21.20 27.72 -13.93
CA ARG A 381 -20.87 26.59 -13.05
C ARG A 381 -19.39 26.20 -13.24
N GLU A 382 -18.49 27.01 -12.70
CA GLU A 382 -17.12 26.55 -12.46
C GLU A 382 -17.12 25.55 -11.30
N GLU A 383 -16.33 24.49 -11.44
CA GLU A 383 -16.26 23.42 -10.44
C GLU A 383 -15.33 23.84 -9.31
N THR A 384 -15.90 24.41 -8.24
CA THR A 384 -15.17 24.61 -6.98
C THR A 384 -14.76 23.24 -6.45
N GLN A 385 -13.50 22.86 -6.68
CA GLN A 385 -12.90 21.67 -6.10
C GLN A 385 -13.01 21.76 -4.59
N ASP A 386 -13.76 20.82 -4.01
CA ASP A 386 -14.05 20.77 -2.59
C ASP A 386 -12.73 20.73 -1.82
N SER A 387 -12.43 21.82 -1.11
CA SER A 387 -11.23 21.97 -0.29
C SER A 387 -11.44 21.21 1.01
N ALA A 388 -11.59 19.89 0.89
CA ALA A 388 -12.02 18.97 1.92
C ALA A 388 -11.27 19.25 3.24
N GLU A 389 -12.00 19.83 4.19
CA GLU A 389 -11.44 20.27 5.46
C GLU A 389 -10.90 19.04 6.19
N LYS A 390 -9.57 19.01 6.37
CA LYS A 390 -8.87 17.81 6.83
C LYS A 390 -9.44 17.42 8.20
N PRO A 391 -9.94 16.18 8.38
CA PRO A 391 -10.62 15.82 9.62
C PRO A 391 -9.71 16.02 10.83
N PRO A 392 -10.27 16.47 11.97
CA PRO A 392 -9.48 16.79 13.16
C PRO A 392 -8.66 15.57 13.62
N ALA A 393 -7.47 15.85 14.15
CA ALA A 393 -6.53 14.80 14.54
C ALA A 393 -7.14 13.87 15.60
N ASP A 394 -7.13 12.55 15.32
CA ASP A 394 -7.53 11.53 16.28
C ASP A 394 -6.41 11.38 17.33
N LEU A 395 -6.47 12.21 18.37
CA LEU A 395 -5.47 12.20 19.45
C LEU A 395 -5.48 10.88 20.25
N ALA A 396 -6.59 10.13 20.23
CA ALA A 396 -6.64 8.79 20.84
C ALA A 396 -5.88 7.76 19.99
N GLU A 397 -5.97 7.85 18.66
CA GLU A 397 -5.13 7.08 17.73
C GLU A 397 -3.65 7.48 17.83
N SER A 398 -3.36 8.78 17.94
CA SER A 398 -2.01 9.29 18.13
C SER A 398 -1.41 8.76 19.43
N ALA A 399 -2.18 8.79 20.52
CA ALA A 399 -1.78 8.23 21.81
C ALA A 399 -1.47 6.73 21.75
N TRP A 400 -2.33 5.93 21.10
CA TRP A 400 -2.09 4.49 20.93
C TRP A 400 -0.84 4.22 20.10
N ASN A 401 -0.57 5.02 19.07
CA ASN A 401 0.66 4.93 18.27
C ASN A 401 1.93 5.27 19.07
N GLU A 402 1.88 6.25 19.97
CA GLU A 402 3.00 6.63 20.85
C GLU A 402 3.39 5.50 21.84
N GLU A 403 2.45 4.61 22.20
CA GLU A 403 2.73 3.41 23.00
C GLU A 403 3.65 2.41 22.27
N PHE A 404 3.59 2.36 20.93
CA PHE A 404 4.52 1.53 20.14
C PHE A 404 5.94 2.07 20.24
N VAL A 405 6.15 3.38 20.04
CA VAL A 405 7.48 4.00 20.15
C VAL A 405 8.06 3.82 21.55
N THR A 406 7.20 3.91 22.58
CA THR A 406 7.55 3.58 23.97
C THR A 406 8.07 2.14 24.10
N ARG A 407 7.37 1.13 23.58
CA ARG A 407 7.84 -0.27 23.58
C ARG A 407 9.08 -0.50 22.73
N TRP A 408 9.21 0.19 21.60
CA TRP A 408 10.37 0.09 20.72
C TRP A 408 11.62 0.63 21.39
N SER A 409 11.54 1.69 22.20
CA SER A 409 12.69 2.19 22.96
C SER A 409 13.30 1.13 23.91
N GLU A 410 12.46 0.32 24.57
CA GLU A 410 12.92 -0.81 25.41
C GLU A 410 13.63 -1.89 24.59
N MET A 411 13.10 -2.19 23.40
CA MET A 411 13.68 -3.19 22.49
C MET A 411 14.94 -2.68 21.79
N ILE A 412 15.05 -1.38 21.53
CA ILE A 412 16.25 -0.69 21.04
C ILE A 412 17.37 -0.83 22.08
N LEU A 413 17.09 -0.57 23.36
CA LEU A 413 18.01 -0.80 24.47
C LEU A 413 18.48 -2.26 24.54
N ALA A 414 17.55 -3.22 24.54
CA ALA A 414 17.88 -4.64 24.62
C ALA A 414 18.72 -5.13 23.42
N LYS A 415 18.42 -4.67 22.20
CA LYS A 415 19.21 -4.95 20.99
C LYS A 415 20.57 -4.25 21.01
N ALA A 416 20.68 -3.06 21.57
CA ALA A 416 21.95 -2.34 21.72
C ALA A 416 22.90 -3.07 22.69
N GLU A 417 22.41 -3.46 23.88
CA GLU A 417 23.18 -4.28 24.82
C GLU A 417 23.64 -5.60 24.20
N GLN A 418 22.73 -6.30 23.51
CA GLN A 418 23.05 -7.57 22.85
C GLN A 418 24.05 -7.39 21.71
N GLY A 419 23.92 -6.32 20.91
CA GLY A 419 24.84 -5.97 19.84
C GLY A 419 26.25 -5.69 20.36
N LEU A 420 26.37 -4.85 21.39
CA LEU A 420 27.65 -4.51 22.04
C LEU A 420 28.33 -5.74 22.68
N ARG A 421 27.56 -6.65 23.30
CA ARG A 421 28.08 -7.93 23.84
C ARG A 421 28.58 -8.89 22.75
N ASN A 422 28.03 -8.81 21.53
CA ASN A 422 28.37 -9.68 20.41
C ASN A 422 29.45 -9.09 19.47
N MET A 423 29.78 -7.81 19.60
CA MET A 423 30.73 -7.13 18.72
C MET A 423 32.17 -7.32 19.24
N PRO A 424 33.16 -7.67 18.39
CA PRO A 424 34.55 -7.83 18.83
C PRO A 424 35.08 -6.53 19.46
N PRO A 425 36.08 -6.59 20.36
CA PRO A 425 36.65 -5.39 20.98
C PRO A 425 37.15 -4.41 19.91
N SER A 426 37.06 -3.11 20.20
CA SER A 426 37.62 -2.09 19.29
C SER A 426 39.10 -2.37 19.08
N GLN A 427 39.54 -2.44 17.83
CA GLN A 427 40.96 -2.53 17.54
C GLN A 427 41.60 -1.18 17.94
N PRO A 428 42.78 -1.17 18.55
CA PRO A 428 43.55 0.08 18.63
C PRO A 428 43.82 0.56 17.20
N ALA A 429 43.75 1.87 16.97
CA ALA A 429 44.15 2.44 15.69
C ALA A 429 45.57 1.96 15.33
N PRO A 430 45.88 1.72 14.04
CA PRO A 430 47.23 1.36 13.62
C PRO A 430 48.21 2.39 14.19
N GLN A 431 49.10 1.94 15.07
CA GLN A 431 50.24 2.75 15.45
C GLN A 431 51.17 2.76 14.25
N ASP A 432 51.59 3.94 13.81
CA ASP A 432 52.62 4.09 12.79
C ASP A 432 53.93 3.51 13.34
N VAL A 433 54.14 2.21 13.09
CA VAL A 433 55.41 1.54 13.40
C VAL A 433 56.43 2.09 12.40
N PRO A 434 57.52 2.74 12.85
CA PRO A 434 58.58 3.14 11.93
C PRO A 434 59.15 1.91 11.24
N GLU A 435 59.39 1.99 9.94
CA GLU A 435 60.14 0.96 9.22
C GLU A 435 61.63 1.03 9.61
N ASP A 436 61.97 0.46 10.78
CA ASP A 436 63.35 0.11 11.13
C ASP A 436 63.81 -1.00 10.17
N VAL A 437 64.37 -0.59 9.03
CA VAL A 437 65.00 -1.46 8.04
C VAL A 437 66.31 -2.02 8.63
N PRO A 438 66.45 -3.35 8.83
CA PRO A 438 67.71 -3.93 9.25
C PRO A 438 68.65 -4.06 8.05
N GLU A 439 69.74 -3.30 8.04
CA GLU A 439 70.90 -3.60 7.20
C GLU A 439 71.62 -4.85 7.73
N ASP A 440 71.25 -6.04 7.22
CA ASP A 440 72.24 -7.05 6.85
C ASP A 440 71.68 -8.12 5.90
N ALA A 441 72.47 -8.51 4.90
CA ALA A 441 72.09 -9.54 3.93
C ALA A 441 73.33 -10.19 3.27
N PRO A 442 73.64 -11.47 3.60
CA PRO A 442 74.58 -12.27 2.83
C PRO A 442 74.04 -12.56 1.42
N GLN A 443 74.94 -12.64 0.45
CA GLN A 443 74.64 -12.81 -0.97
C GLN A 443 74.38 -14.28 -1.33
N ASP A 444 73.58 -14.52 -2.37
CA ASP A 444 73.60 -15.76 -3.15
C ASP A 444 73.33 -15.48 -4.65
N GLU A 445 73.61 -16.46 -5.50
CA GLU A 445 74.10 -16.25 -6.88
C GLU A 445 73.09 -15.78 -7.97
N GLN A 446 73.59 -14.96 -8.92
CA GLN A 446 73.03 -14.73 -10.28
C GLN A 446 73.61 -15.79 -11.26
N PRO A 447 72.98 -16.15 -12.40
CA PRO A 447 72.72 -15.24 -13.55
C PRO A 447 71.56 -15.69 -14.53
N PRO A 448 71.46 -15.25 -15.82
CA PRO A 448 71.73 -13.95 -16.49
C PRO A 448 70.59 -13.39 -17.40
N THR A 449 70.62 -12.06 -17.69
CA THR A 449 70.15 -11.37 -18.95
C THR A 449 68.66 -11.42 -19.38
N ALA A 450 68.02 -10.40 -19.99
CA ALA A 450 68.27 -8.97 -20.33
C ALA A 450 66.95 -8.36 -20.92
N PRO A 451 66.87 -7.15 -21.54
CA PRO A 451 67.43 -5.81 -21.25
C PRO A 451 66.31 -4.76 -20.88
N PRO A 452 66.62 -3.48 -20.56
CA PRO A 452 65.63 -2.52 -20.02
C PRO A 452 65.09 -1.44 -20.99
N ALA A 453 63.79 -1.11 -20.86
CA ALA A 453 63.07 0.08 -21.36
C ALA A 453 61.63 0.06 -20.80
N ALA A 454 60.90 1.15 -20.50
CA ALA A 454 61.20 2.59 -20.45
C ALA A 454 60.23 3.28 -19.44
N ASP A 455 60.39 4.58 -19.19
CA ASP A 455 59.54 5.37 -18.28
C ASP A 455 58.03 5.34 -18.60
N THR A 456 57.21 5.28 -17.55
CA THR A 456 55.83 5.82 -17.55
C THR A 456 55.55 6.60 -16.26
N PRO A 457 54.76 7.70 -16.30
CA PRO A 457 54.57 8.55 -15.12
C PRO A 457 53.65 7.92 -14.07
N LYS A 458 53.82 8.33 -12.80
CA LYS A 458 52.84 8.05 -11.72
C LYS A 458 51.53 8.79 -11.99
N GLU A 459 50.57 8.13 -12.61
CA GLU A 459 49.20 8.64 -12.76
C GLU A 459 48.47 8.54 -11.42
N ASN A 460 48.26 9.70 -10.78
CA ASN A 460 47.79 9.79 -9.39
C ASN A 460 46.27 9.58 -9.27
N SER A 461 45.81 8.37 -9.57
CA SER A 461 44.41 7.98 -9.44
C SER A 461 43.97 7.96 -7.96
N PRO A 462 42.84 8.58 -7.59
CA PRO A 462 42.34 8.51 -6.22
C PRO A 462 41.95 7.07 -5.89
N GLN A 463 42.69 6.45 -4.96
CA GLN A 463 42.37 5.10 -4.48
C GLN A 463 40.96 5.10 -3.89
N LYS A 464 40.11 4.18 -4.36
CA LYS A 464 38.88 3.84 -3.62
C LYS A 464 39.30 3.39 -2.22
N PRO A 465 38.60 3.82 -1.15
CA PRO A 465 38.92 3.39 0.20
C PRO A 465 38.85 1.86 0.29
N ASP A 466 39.82 1.28 1.01
CA ASP A 466 39.92 -0.16 1.22
C ASP A 466 38.59 -0.70 1.79
N PRO A 467 37.96 -1.71 1.15
CA PRO A 467 36.74 -2.34 1.67
C PRO A 467 36.85 -2.79 3.13
N ALA A 468 38.04 -3.20 3.60
CA ALA A 468 38.27 -3.57 5.00
C ALA A 468 38.21 -2.35 5.94
N GLN A 469 38.84 -1.24 5.56
CA GLN A 469 38.78 0.02 6.33
C GLN A 469 37.36 0.60 6.35
N ALA A 470 36.65 0.56 5.21
CA ALA A 470 35.27 1.01 5.12
C ALA A 470 34.34 0.19 6.02
N ALA A 471 34.51 -1.14 6.04
CA ALA A 471 33.76 -2.03 6.93
C ALA A 471 34.07 -1.76 8.42
N SER A 472 35.33 -1.50 8.78
CA SER A 472 35.73 -1.16 10.16
C SER A 472 35.08 0.16 10.61
N LYS A 473 35.19 1.23 9.82
CA LYS A 473 34.52 2.52 10.11
C LYS A 473 33.00 2.37 10.27
N GLN A 474 32.36 1.56 9.44
CA GLN A 474 30.91 1.29 9.54
C GLN A 474 30.56 0.50 10.82
N GLN A 475 31.41 -0.43 11.25
CA GLN A 475 31.23 -1.19 12.47
C GLN A 475 31.44 -0.33 13.73
N GLU A 476 32.39 0.61 13.71
CA GLU A 476 32.62 1.60 14.77
C GLU A 476 31.45 2.58 14.88
N ALA A 477 30.97 3.14 13.77
CA ALA A 477 29.79 4.01 13.76
C ALA A 477 28.53 3.29 14.30
N LEU A 478 28.40 1.98 14.07
CA LEU A 478 27.34 1.16 14.66
C LEU A 478 27.55 0.91 16.17
N ARG A 479 28.81 0.79 16.62
CA ARG A 479 29.16 0.67 18.05
C ARG A 479 28.75 1.92 18.83
N ASP A 480 29.14 3.09 18.33
CA ASP A 480 28.84 4.38 18.95
C ASP A 480 27.32 4.63 19.01
N ALA A 481 26.61 4.29 17.94
CA ALA A 481 25.14 4.35 17.88
C ALA A 481 24.48 3.47 18.95
N MET A 482 24.96 2.22 19.13
CA MET A 482 24.47 1.33 20.17
C MET A 482 24.85 1.82 21.59
N GLN A 483 26.03 2.39 21.79
CA GLN A 483 26.41 2.99 23.09
C GLN A 483 25.49 4.15 23.44
N LYS A 484 25.19 5.04 22.48
CA LYS A 484 24.17 6.09 22.65
C LYS A 484 22.81 5.51 22.98
N ALA A 485 22.39 4.40 22.37
CA ALA A 485 21.12 3.78 22.71
C ALA A 485 21.03 3.25 24.13
N VAL A 486 22.14 2.76 24.72
CA VAL A 486 22.17 2.38 26.13
C VAL A 486 21.95 3.58 27.06
N GLU A 487 22.42 4.78 26.68
CA GLU A 487 22.22 6.00 27.47
C GLU A 487 20.87 6.70 27.23
N LEU A 488 20.40 6.74 25.97
CA LEU A 488 19.30 7.61 25.55
C LEU A 488 17.94 6.90 25.50
N ALA A 489 17.87 5.59 25.22
CA ALA A 489 16.60 4.88 25.12
C ALA A 489 15.75 4.93 26.41
N PRO A 490 16.31 4.88 27.64
CA PRO A 490 15.53 5.09 28.87
C PRO A 490 14.89 6.49 28.98
N LYS A 491 15.52 7.52 28.40
CA LYS A 491 14.98 8.89 28.36
C LYS A 491 13.85 8.99 27.34
N VAL A 492 14.05 8.41 26.15
CA VAL A 492 13.01 8.30 25.11
C VAL A 492 11.76 7.62 25.66
N LYS A 493 11.89 6.47 26.34
CA LYS A 493 10.77 5.75 26.96
C LYS A 493 9.90 6.66 27.84
N THR A 494 10.52 7.46 28.70
CA THR A 494 9.81 8.36 29.61
C THR A 494 9.08 9.45 28.83
N LEU A 495 9.76 10.10 27.88
CA LEU A 495 9.18 11.17 27.06
C LEU A 495 7.98 10.70 26.22
N THR A 496 8.09 9.54 25.56
CA THR A 496 6.98 8.97 24.76
C THR A 496 5.85 8.46 25.65
N SER A 497 6.16 7.87 26.81
CA SER A 497 5.13 7.47 27.79
C SER A 497 4.36 8.66 28.36
N GLU A 498 5.02 9.80 28.59
CA GLU A 498 4.37 11.04 29.03
C GLU A 498 3.57 11.68 27.89
N ALA A 499 4.11 11.70 26.67
CA ALA A 499 3.39 12.18 25.49
C ALA A 499 2.09 11.37 25.24
N ALA A 500 2.16 10.04 25.30
CA ALA A 500 1.00 9.16 25.16
C ALA A 500 -0.07 9.44 26.23
N HIS A 501 0.36 9.75 27.45
CA HIS A 501 -0.54 10.15 28.54
C HIS A 501 -1.22 11.49 28.28
N HIS A 502 -0.49 12.52 27.80
CA HIS A 502 -1.07 13.81 27.43
C HIS A 502 -2.02 13.72 26.22
N LEU A 503 -1.68 12.94 25.19
CA LEU A 503 -2.56 12.72 24.04
C LEU A 503 -3.89 12.03 24.44
N LYS A 504 -3.87 11.07 25.38
CA LYS A 504 -5.09 10.51 25.98
C LYS A 504 -5.97 11.56 26.68
N GLN A 505 -5.36 12.61 27.22
CA GLN A 505 -6.05 13.74 27.85
C GLN A 505 -6.47 14.82 26.85
N GLN A 506 -6.29 14.59 25.53
CA GLN A 506 -6.48 15.56 24.45
C GLN A 506 -5.53 16.78 24.51
N ASP A 507 -4.45 16.69 25.29
CA ASP A 507 -3.47 17.76 25.49
C ASP A 507 -2.28 17.58 24.53
N ALA A 508 -2.52 17.88 23.25
CA ALA A 508 -1.46 17.87 22.24
C ALA A 508 -0.32 18.86 22.57
N ALA A 509 -0.64 19.99 23.22
CA ALA A 509 0.32 21.04 23.55
C ALA A 509 1.37 20.60 24.59
N GLN A 510 1.00 19.77 25.57
CA GLN A 510 1.96 19.15 26.49
C GLN A 510 2.63 17.88 25.92
N ALA A 511 2.06 17.25 24.90
CA ALA A 511 2.66 16.11 24.22
C ALA A 511 3.80 16.53 23.27
N LEU A 512 3.54 17.50 22.38
CA LEU A 512 4.44 17.91 21.30
C LEU A 512 5.92 18.12 21.74
N PRO A 513 6.26 18.94 22.75
CA PRO A 513 7.67 19.17 23.11
C PRO A 513 8.37 17.90 23.60
N LYS A 514 7.64 16.96 24.23
CA LYS A 514 8.18 15.67 24.65
C LYS A 514 8.42 14.76 23.44
N GLN A 515 7.53 14.80 22.46
CA GLN A 515 7.68 14.06 21.20
C GLN A 515 8.86 14.57 20.36
N GLU A 516 9.08 15.89 20.32
CA GLU A 516 10.21 16.52 19.63
C GLU A 516 11.55 16.16 20.30
N GLU A 517 11.62 16.18 21.63
CA GLU A 517 12.81 15.71 22.35
C GLU A 517 13.05 14.21 22.14
N ALA A 518 12.01 13.37 22.21
CA ALA A 518 12.10 11.95 21.90
C ALA A 518 12.61 11.71 20.46
N LEU A 519 12.09 12.45 19.47
CA LEU A 519 12.51 12.38 18.07
C LEU A 519 13.99 12.78 17.88
N LYS A 520 14.46 13.80 18.60
CA LYS A 520 15.88 14.19 18.62
C LYS A 520 16.75 13.07 19.16
N LEU A 521 16.41 12.53 20.34
CA LEU A 521 17.17 11.45 20.99
C LEU A 521 17.16 10.15 20.15
N LEU A 522 16.03 9.83 19.51
CA LEU A 522 15.91 8.73 18.54
C LEU A 522 16.91 8.89 17.37
N LYS A 523 17.00 10.08 16.77
CA LYS A 523 17.93 10.37 15.67
C LYS A 523 19.41 10.27 16.08
N GLU A 524 19.74 10.48 17.36
CA GLU A 524 21.11 10.28 17.87
C GLU A 524 21.50 8.80 18.04
N MET A 525 20.55 7.86 17.99
CA MET A 525 20.80 6.41 18.12
C MET A 525 21.09 5.70 16.78
N LEU A 526 21.17 6.44 15.66
CA LEU A 526 21.59 5.91 14.36
C LEU A 526 23.11 6.02 14.14
N PRO A 527 23.74 5.09 13.38
CA PRO A 527 25.11 5.25 12.93
C PRO A 527 25.23 6.44 11.98
N LYS A 528 26.16 7.36 12.25
CA LYS A 528 26.51 8.45 11.32
C LYS A 528 27.06 7.87 10.01
N GLN A 529 26.73 8.48 8.88
CA GLN A 529 27.34 8.13 7.60
C GLN A 529 28.77 8.68 7.50
N PRO A 530 29.76 7.93 6.97
CA PRO A 530 31.15 8.39 6.89
C PRO A 530 31.34 9.75 6.22
N GLN A 531 30.57 10.06 5.17
CA GLN A 531 30.67 11.34 4.45
C GLN A 531 30.31 12.57 5.31
N GLN A 532 29.54 12.41 6.39
CA GLN A 532 29.30 13.49 7.35
C GLN A 532 30.44 13.60 8.39
N GLN A 533 31.17 12.51 8.62
CA GLN A 533 32.29 12.45 9.56
C GLN A 533 33.50 13.17 8.98
N ASP A 534 33.83 12.90 7.70
CA ASP A 534 34.88 13.62 6.97
C ASP A 534 34.58 15.14 6.93
N GLN A 535 33.34 15.54 6.60
CA GLN A 535 32.95 16.96 6.60
C GLN A 535 32.97 17.63 7.99
N GLN A 536 32.64 16.91 9.06
CA GLN A 536 32.75 17.45 10.43
C GLN A 536 34.21 17.56 10.87
N GLN A 537 35.07 16.62 10.47
CA GLN A 537 36.49 16.62 10.79
C GLN A 537 37.23 17.71 9.98
N ASP A 538 36.90 17.90 8.71
CA ASP A 538 37.37 19.03 7.87
C ASP A 538 36.94 20.38 8.45
N GLN A 539 35.69 20.53 8.89
CA GLN A 539 35.21 21.78 9.50
C GLN A 539 35.92 22.06 10.83
N GLN A 540 36.12 21.04 11.67
CA GLN A 540 36.79 21.21 12.95
C GLN A 540 38.28 21.50 12.78
N GLN A 541 38.99 20.81 11.87
CA GLN A 541 40.37 21.16 11.49
C GLN A 541 40.47 22.58 10.90
N ASN A 542 39.53 23.00 10.04
CA ASN A 542 39.48 24.38 9.53
C ASN A 542 39.18 25.42 10.64
N GLN A 543 38.58 25.00 11.76
CA GLN A 543 38.27 25.87 12.89
C GLN A 543 39.45 25.95 13.86
N ASP A 544 40.04 24.82 14.24
CA ASP A 544 41.28 24.74 15.01
C ASP A 544 42.42 25.46 14.28
N GLN A 545 42.57 25.26 12.97
CA GLN A 545 43.59 25.92 12.16
C GLN A 545 43.31 27.43 12.01
N LYS A 546 42.04 27.87 11.99
CA LYS A 546 41.70 29.31 12.07
C LYS A 546 42.04 29.92 13.42
N ASP A 547 41.84 29.19 14.51
CA ASP A 547 42.15 29.69 15.86
C ASP A 547 43.66 29.63 16.15
N GLN A 548 44.38 28.68 15.56
CA GLN A 548 45.85 28.66 15.51
C GLN A 548 46.39 29.82 14.66
N ASP A 549 45.79 30.11 13.50
CA ASP A 549 46.14 31.24 12.64
C ASP A 549 45.82 32.61 13.29
N LYS A 550 44.76 32.71 14.11
CA LYS A 550 44.51 33.86 15.01
C LYS A 550 45.59 33.97 16.09
N LYS A 551 45.99 32.85 16.71
CA LYS A 551 47.00 32.81 17.78
C LYS A 551 48.38 33.23 17.27
N ASP A 552 48.79 32.75 16.09
CA ASP A 552 50.02 33.19 15.41
C ASP A 552 49.98 34.68 15.01
N LYS A 553 48.80 35.21 14.66
CA LYS A 553 48.61 36.65 14.41
C LYS A 553 48.64 37.47 15.71
N GLN A 554 48.16 36.91 16.82
CA GLN A 554 48.26 37.51 18.16
C GLN A 554 49.73 37.55 18.63
N ASP A 555 50.46 36.43 18.56
CA ASP A 555 51.87 36.34 18.96
C ASP A 555 52.80 37.22 18.08
N LYS A 556 52.48 37.41 16.80
CA LYS A 556 53.17 38.40 15.94
C LYS A 556 52.87 39.84 16.35
N LYS A 557 51.66 40.13 16.84
CA LYS A 557 51.26 41.46 17.33
C LYS A 557 51.91 41.79 18.68
N ASP A 558 51.96 40.83 19.60
CA ASP A 558 52.57 41.00 20.92
C ASP A 558 54.11 41.11 20.84
N LYS A 559 54.74 40.47 19.84
CA LYS A 559 56.14 40.71 19.48
C LYS A 559 56.43 42.10 18.90
N GLN A 560 55.44 42.79 18.33
CA GLN A 560 55.58 44.22 17.95
C GLN A 560 55.24 45.17 19.10
N GLY A 561 54.23 44.87 19.93
CA GLY A 561 53.84 45.68 21.09
C GLY A 561 54.96 45.82 22.13
N LYS A 562 55.79 44.77 22.31
CA LYS A 562 56.92 44.77 23.25
C LYS A 562 57.96 45.86 23.01
N ASN A 563 58.04 46.46 21.83
CA ASN A 563 59.00 47.52 21.52
C ASN A 563 58.46 48.95 21.75
N GLN A 564 57.24 49.10 22.30
CA GLN A 564 56.66 50.40 22.67
C GLN A 564 56.30 50.52 24.16
N GLN A 565 56.27 49.42 24.91
CA GLN A 565 55.83 49.44 26.31
C GLN A 565 56.90 49.95 27.31
N ASP A 566 58.18 49.98 26.92
CA ASP A 566 59.24 50.57 27.76
C ASP A 566 59.28 52.11 27.72
N GLN A 567 58.45 52.79 26.92
CA GLN A 567 58.26 54.25 26.95
C GLN A 567 57.07 54.72 27.82
N LYS A 568 56.40 53.83 28.56
CA LYS A 568 55.26 54.17 29.44
C LYS A 568 55.37 53.63 30.87
N LYS A 569 56.58 53.59 31.44
CA LYS A 569 56.81 53.28 32.86
C LYS A 569 57.03 54.52 33.76
N ASP A 570 57.03 55.73 33.20
CA ASP A 570 57.28 57.00 33.93
C ASP A 570 56.01 57.82 34.24
N GLN A 571 54.81 57.25 34.07
CA GLN A 571 53.55 57.85 34.51
C GLN A 571 52.66 56.81 35.21
N GLU A 572 51.75 57.29 36.05
CA GLU A 572 50.84 56.48 36.89
C GLU A 572 51.51 55.62 37.98
N LYS A 573 52.69 56.05 38.44
CA LYS A 573 53.15 55.79 39.83
C LYS A 573 52.56 56.84 40.80
N LYS A 574 51.23 57.00 40.75
CA LYS A 574 50.30 57.85 41.54
C LYS A 574 48.88 57.51 41.05
N ASP A 575 47.84 57.35 41.88
CA ASP A 575 47.76 57.36 43.34
C ASP A 575 46.88 56.19 43.81
N GLN A 576 47.37 55.35 44.72
CA GLN A 576 46.57 54.32 45.41
C GLN A 576 46.77 54.47 46.92
N ASP A 577 46.25 55.57 47.50
CA ASP A 577 46.32 55.78 48.95
C ASP A 577 45.22 56.73 49.48
N LYS A 578 44.05 56.16 49.82
CA LYS A 578 43.05 56.61 50.82
C LYS A 578 41.84 55.66 50.74
N LYS A 579 41.83 54.58 51.52
CA LYS A 579 41.47 54.48 52.94
C LYS A 579 39.97 54.35 53.19
N ASP A 580 39.66 53.35 54.00
CA ASP A 580 38.40 53.16 54.72
C ASP A 580 38.05 54.40 55.56
N GLN A 581 36.75 54.62 55.80
CA GLN A 581 36.26 54.58 57.18
C GLN A 581 34.75 54.39 57.33
N ASP A 582 34.42 53.70 58.42
CA ASP A 582 33.18 53.77 59.21
C ASP A 582 31.86 53.17 58.69
N LYS A 583 30.94 53.11 59.64
CA LYS A 583 30.01 52.01 59.93
C LYS A 583 28.96 52.54 60.93
N LYS A 584 27.89 51.77 61.22
CA LYS A 584 26.85 52.05 62.23
C LYS A 584 25.91 53.21 61.84
N ASP A 585 24.66 53.33 62.32
CA ASP A 585 23.77 52.61 63.26
C ASP A 585 22.30 52.99 62.82
N GLN A 586 21.15 52.41 63.21
CA GLN A 586 20.75 51.25 64.04
C GLN A 586 19.19 51.12 63.99
N GLU A 587 18.62 49.90 64.18
CA GLU A 587 17.22 49.63 64.66
C GLU A 587 15.95 49.81 63.75
N LYS A 588 14.79 49.12 63.95
CA LYS A 588 14.37 47.90 64.71
C LYS A 588 12.94 47.42 64.32
N LYS A 589 12.52 46.26 64.89
CA LYS A 589 11.15 45.72 65.13
C LYS A 589 10.44 44.89 64.03
N ASP A 590 9.62 43.87 64.32
CA ASP A 590 9.57 42.89 65.46
C ASP A 590 8.69 41.66 65.07
N ALA A 591 8.68 40.61 65.90
CA ALA A 591 7.98 39.31 65.75
C ALA A 591 6.44 39.39 65.99
N GLU A 592 5.57 38.37 65.88
CA GLU A 592 5.56 36.94 66.32
C GLU A 592 4.63 36.05 65.43
N LYS A 593 4.78 34.71 65.29
CA LYS A 593 4.23 33.57 66.10
C LYS A 593 2.70 33.61 66.39
N ASP A 594 1.97 32.50 66.61
CA ASP A 594 2.34 31.08 66.79
C ASP A 594 1.26 30.09 66.23
N LYS A 595 1.44 28.78 66.46
CA LYS A 595 0.54 27.65 66.11
C LYS A 595 -0.44 27.30 67.23
N ASN A 596 -1.60 26.69 66.91
CA ASN A 596 -2.03 25.46 67.63
C ASN A 596 -3.11 24.59 66.95
N LYS A 597 -3.30 23.38 67.50
CA LYS A 597 -4.43 22.44 67.32
C LYS A 597 -5.60 22.85 68.27
N ASP A 598 -6.82 22.27 68.29
CA ASP A 598 -7.22 20.85 68.24
C ASP A 598 -8.76 20.65 68.06
N LYS A 599 -9.22 19.38 68.14
CA LYS A 599 -10.58 18.74 68.24
C LYS A 599 -11.84 19.59 68.66
N ASP A 600 -13.11 19.14 68.54
CA ASP A 600 -13.69 17.76 68.54
C ASP A 600 -15.04 17.62 67.78
N LYS A 601 -15.74 16.47 67.93
CA LYS A 601 -16.89 15.98 67.12
C LYS A 601 -18.31 16.49 67.49
N GLY A 602 -19.25 16.22 66.57
CA GLY A 602 -20.59 15.69 66.87
C GLY A 602 -21.78 16.61 66.55
N GLU A 603 -23.01 16.12 66.32
CA GLU A 603 -23.49 14.76 65.99
C GLU A 603 -24.95 14.83 65.47
N LYS A 604 -25.35 14.00 64.48
CA LYS A 604 -26.76 13.61 64.16
C LYS A 604 -27.75 14.74 63.74
N ASP A 605 -28.99 14.49 63.28
CA ASP A 605 -29.75 13.25 63.06
C ASP A 605 -30.83 13.39 61.94
N LYS A 606 -31.11 12.29 61.20
CA LYS A 606 -32.36 11.99 60.44
C LYS A 606 -32.75 12.95 59.28
N LYS A 607 -33.65 12.60 58.33
CA LYS A 607 -34.72 11.59 58.35
C LYS A 607 -35.11 11.03 56.94
N ASP A 608 -35.13 9.70 56.80
CA ASP A 608 -36.03 8.79 56.03
C ASP A 608 -36.34 9.04 54.50
N GLU A 609 -36.71 8.04 53.66
CA GLU A 609 -36.87 6.59 53.86
C GLU A 609 -36.62 5.70 52.61
N LYS A 610 -36.67 4.39 52.85
CA LYS A 610 -36.40 3.21 52.01
C LYS A 610 -37.24 3.10 50.71
N GLU A 611 -36.63 2.50 49.68
CA GLU A 611 -36.99 1.23 49.02
C GLU A 611 -35.86 0.86 48.03
N LYS A 612 -35.50 -0.39 47.69
CA LYS A 612 -35.88 -1.76 48.14
C LYS A 612 -34.59 -2.61 48.12
N GLN A 613 -34.39 -3.53 49.07
CA GLN A 613 -33.31 -4.54 49.02
C GLN A 613 -33.90 -5.95 48.83
N GLN A 614 -33.98 -6.44 47.59
CA GLN A 614 -34.37 -7.84 47.36
C GLN A 614 -33.92 -8.39 45.98
N ASP A 615 -32.60 -8.46 45.73
CA ASP A 615 -32.02 -9.32 44.67
C ASP A 615 -30.49 -9.47 44.78
N LYS A 616 -30.00 -10.06 45.89
CA LYS A 616 -28.56 -10.34 46.12
C LYS A 616 -28.28 -11.67 46.83
N THR A 617 -28.90 -12.76 46.36
CA THR A 617 -28.65 -14.11 46.91
C THR A 617 -28.33 -15.18 45.85
N ASP A 618 -28.87 -15.08 44.63
CA ASP A 618 -28.68 -16.14 43.62
C ASP A 618 -27.46 -15.96 42.70
N GLN A 619 -26.98 -14.73 42.52
CA GLN A 619 -25.79 -14.45 41.68
C GLN A 619 -24.53 -15.20 42.16
N GLN A 620 -24.38 -15.43 43.47
CA GLN A 620 -23.18 -16.07 44.05
C GLN A 620 -23.19 -17.61 44.03
N LYS A 621 -24.26 -18.26 43.57
CA LYS A 621 -24.31 -19.74 43.47
C LYS A 621 -24.03 -20.30 42.08
N GLN A 622 -24.21 -19.52 41.01
CA GLN A 622 -23.91 -20.00 39.65
C GLN A 622 -22.41 -20.03 39.34
N ASP A 623 -21.62 -19.08 39.86
CA ASP A 623 -20.18 -19.00 39.55
C ASP A 623 -19.37 -20.16 40.16
N GLN A 624 -19.77 -20.69 41.32
CA GLN A 624 -19.09 -21.85 41.92
C GLN A 624 -19.33 -23.16 41.16
N GLN A 625 -20.48 -23.33 40.49
CA GLN A 625 -20.71 -24.51 39.64
C GLN A 625 -19.94 -24.46 38.31
N LYS A 626 -19.67 -23.28 37.75
CA LYS A 626 -18.85 -23.16 36.52
C LYS A 626 -17.37 -23.45 36.77
N GLN A 627 -16.84 -23.21 37.97
CA GLN A 627 -15.41 -23.44 38.25
C GLN A 627 -15.04 -24.93 38.47
N GLN A 628 -15.99 -25.81 38.79
CA GLN A 628 -15.69 -27.23 39.08
C GLN A 628 -15.62 -28.14 37.84
N GLN A 629 -15.98 -27.68 36.64
CA GLN A 629 -15.74 -28.41 35.38
C GLN A 629 -14.44 -28.02 34.66
N ALA A 630 -13.64 -27.11 35.23
CA ALA A 630 -12.41 -26.59 34.62
C ALA A 630 -11.12 -27.32 35.02
N GLN A 631 -11.19 -28.36 35.87
CA GLN A 631 -10.01 -29.07 36.41
C GLN A 631 -9.91 -30.52 35.91
N GLN A 632 -9.72 -30.69 34.60
CA GLN A 632 -8.98 -31.81 34.03
C GLN A 632 -7.98 -31.26 33.01
N PRO A 633 -6.74 -31.77 32.95
CA PRO A 633 -5.74 -31.28 32.00
C PRO A 633 -6.16 -31.65 30.58
N ARG A 634 -6.74 -30.69 29.86
CA ARG A 634 -6.92 -30.80 28.42
C ARG A 634 -5.57 -30.52 27.76
N GLU A 635 -4.89 -31.59 27.38
CA GLU A 635 -3.78 -31.54 26.43
C GLU A 635 -4.18 -30.70 25.20
N PRO A 636 -3.21 -30.05 24.52
CA PRO A 636 -3.50 -29.35 23.29
C PRO A 636 -4.21 -30.31 22.33
N ARG A 637 -5.38 -29.89 21.82
CA ARG A 637 -6.13 -30.69 20.84
C ARG A 637 -5.34 -30.74 19.54
N ASP A 638 -4.46 -31.73 19.42
CA ASP A 638 -3.99 -32.20 18.13
C ASP A 638 -5.21 -32.45 17.26
N VAL A 639 -5.26 -31.75 16.13
CA VAL A 639 -6.21 -32.05 15.06
C VAL A 639 -5.86 -33.47 14.62
N SER A 640 -6.72 -34.43 14.96
CA SER A 640 -6.46 -35.85 14.74
C SER A 640 -5.95 -36.06 13.32
N LYS A 641 -4.97 -36.94 13.11
CA LYS A 641 -4.39 -37.19 11.77
C LYS A 641 -5.50 -37.41 10.71
N GLN A 642 -6.58 -38.09 11.08
CA GLN A 642 -7.77 -38.28 10.24
C GLN A 642 -8.55 -36.99 9.96
N GLN A 643 -8.67 -36.07 10.93
CA GLN A 643 -9.27 -34.74 10.75
C GLN A 643 -8.40 -33.85 9.86
N ALA A 644 -7.08 -33.85 10.05
CA ALA A 644 -6.13 -33.12 9.21
C ALA A 644 -6.14 -33.65 7.76
N GLU A 645 -6.11 -34.98 7.59
CA GLU A 645 -6.28 -35.64 6.28
C GLU A 645 -7.65 -35.35 5.65
N THR A 646 -8.72 -35.26 6.44
CA THR A 646 -10.07 -34.89 5.96
C THR A 646 -10.12 -33.42 5.51
N LEU A 647 -9.50 -32.50 6.23
CA LEU A 647 -9.38 -31.09 5.84
C LEU A 647 -8.53 -30.93 4.57
N LEU A 648 -7.39 -31.61 4.49
CA LEU A 648 -6.55 -31.63 3.28
C LEU A 648 -7.26 -32.29 2.09
N ARG A 649 -8.08 -33.33 2.31
CA ARG A 649 -8.91 -33.95 1.28
C ARG A 649 -10.01 -33.00 0.81
N LYS A 650 -10.70 -32.30 1.72
CA LYS A 650 -11.69 -31.25 1.37
C LYS A 650 -11.04 -30.10 0.61
N ALA A 651 -9.88 -29.61 1.04
CA ALA A 651 -9.15 -28.56 0.34
C ALA A 651 -8.71 -29.00 -1.07
N ARG A 652 -8.18 -30.22 -1.21
CA ARG A 652 -7.85 -30.81 -2.53
C ARG A 652 -9.08 -31.03 -3.41
N GLN A 653 -10.23 -31.42 -2.84
CA GLN A 653 -11.49 -31.51 -3.59
C GLN A 653 -12.00 -30.14 -4.01
N GLN A 654 -11.96 -29.12 -3.14
CA GLN A 654 -12.29 -27.74 -3.51
C GLN A 654 -11.34 -27.18 -4.57
N GLN A 655 -10.05 -27.51 -4.52
CA GLN A 655 -9.07 -27.13 -5.55
C GLN A 655 -9.31 -27.88 -6.87
N ALA A 656 -9.70 -29.16 -6.83
CA ALA A 656 -10.04 -29.95 -8.01
C ALA A 656 -11.36 -29.49 -8.66
N GLU A 657 -12.40 -29.22 -7.86
CA GLU A 657 -13.65 -28.63 -8.35
C GLU A 657 -13.45 -27.19 -8.82
N ARG A 658 -12.60 -26.37 -8.18
CA ARG A 658 -12.18 -25.06 -8.73
C ARG A 658 -11.49 -25.22 -10.09
N ARG A 659 -10.56 -26.18 -10.26
CA ARG A 659 -9.90 -26.48 -11.55
C ARG A 659 -10.82 -27.04 -12.63
N LYS A 660 -11.84 -27.79 -12.22
CA LYS A 660 -12.88 -28.35 -13.10
C LYS A 660 -13.86 -27.25 -13.53
N LEU A 661 -14.29 -26.40 -12.59
CA LEU A 661 -15.10 -25.21 -12.86
C LEU A 661 -14.34 -24.18 -13.70
N GLU A 662 -13.03 -24.02 -13.48
CA GLU A 662 -12.12 -23.21 -14.29
C GLU A 662 -12.08 -23.70 -15.74
N LYS A 663 -11.88 -25.00 -15.98
CA LYS A 663 -12.02 -25.57 -17.33
C LYS A 663 -13.42 -25.42 -17.91
N ILE A 664 -14.47 -25.54 -17.11
CA ILE A 664 -15.86 -25.38 -17.55
C ILE A 664 -16.15 -23.91 -17.92
N LEU A 665 -15.74 -22.94 -17.12
CA LEU A 665 -15.90 -21.50 -17.38
C LEU A 665 -15.07 -21.07 -18.59
N GLN A 666 -13.83 -21.58 -18.72
CA GLN A 666 -13.02 -21.40 -19.91
C GLN A 666 -13.76 -21.95 -21.14
N MET A 667 -14.28 -23.19 -21.10
CA MET A 667 -15.08 -23.75 -22.20
C MET A 667 -16.45 -23.07 -22.42
N GLN A 668 -17.04 -22.42 -21.42
CA GLN A 668 -18.32 -21.71 -21.55
C GLN A 668 -18.14 -20.39 -22.28
N LEU A 669 -17.12 -19.60 -21.93
CA LEU A 669 -16.75 -18.43 -22.73
C LEU A 669 -16.15 -18.82 -24.09
N TYR A 670 -15.39 -19.92 -24.18
CA TYR A 670 -14.92 -20.46 -25.46
C TYR A 670 -15.96 -21.33 -26.20
N ARG A 671 -17.27 -21.15 -25.93
CA ARG A 671 -18.26 -21.37 -26.99
C ARG A 671 -18.07 -20.27 -28.04
N PRO A 672 -17.85 -20.61 -29.32
CA PRO A 672 -18.00 -19.62 -30.38
C PRO A 672 -19.49 -19.25 -30.45
N GLY A 673 -19.79 -17.98 -30.21
CA GLY A 673 -21.14 -17.47 -30.41
C GLY A 673 -21.47 -17.62 -31.90
N LYS A 674 -22.57 -18.33 -32.21
CA LYS A 674 -23.20 -18.08 -33.50
C LYS A 674 -23.80 -16.69 -33.41
N VAL A 675 -23.55 -15.86 -34.42
CA VAL A 675 -24.31 -14.62 -34.62
C VAL A 675 -25.78 -15.02 -34.72
N GLU A 676 -26.60 -14.47 -33.83
CA GLU A 676 -28.03 -14.77 -33.79
C GLU A 676 -28.72 -14.03 -34.93
N LYS A 677 -29.68 -14.69 -35.58
CA LYS A 677 -30.35 -14.21 -36.78
C LYS A 677 -31.85 -14.34 -36.61
N ASP A 678 -32.63 -13.82 -37.55
CA ASP A 678 -34.08 -13.95 -37.62
C ASP A 678 -34.55 -14.86 -38.77
N TRP A 679 -33.60 -15.62 -39.35
CA TRP A 679 -33.74 -16.60 -40.43
C TRP A 679 -32.74 -17.76 -40.25
#